data_AF-A0A2E5XTY7-F1
#
_entry.id   AF-A0A2E5XTY7-F1
#
_cell.length_a   1.000
_cell.length_b   1.000
_cell.length_c   1.000
_cell.angle_alpha   90.00
_cell.angle_beta   90.00
_cell.angle_gamma   90.00
#
_symmetry.space_group_name_H-M   'P 1'
#
loop_
_entity.id
_entity.type
_entity.pdbx_description
1 polymer ?
#
loop_
_entity_poly.entity_id
_entity_poly.type
_entity_poly.pdbx_seq_one_letter_code
_entity_poly.pdbx_strand_id
1 'polypeptide(L)'
;MYKYLFGLVSIILISACKHDFEQPSWTTQWTAPLANSSLSIHQLQQDSTVSWDTLENNCLQLVFQQELFKLEMDSLLNMPGKSKTKNVKLDSISFADIQISYPTTLGNIITDMGATAFLPDGAQAIIPPFPNVLTDTLPIDASSYFEEMTLNEGQLTVSLYNGLPSDLANINLVLRNEGSNSNIIQIILPLLPTGSTHQESVDLSGETLYGALDVEIINVDMVGTNNMVFIDYENALTADILISNIVPFEGIAIFPDQQIFHEDTVVAFDIENAWLTEALVYSGGVSVLGTSTIQDTIKIEYSIPSATLDGVPFELYLELPPAPVGGSVSDELFFDFSGYQLDLTGKYGDTVNTIYTNSSGWIDSSGVLTHISLEDSIFFTLSVHDIKPAFARGYMGEDTIIGNESTMIDLFNSFQGSFDIEQLQLELTTENHIGASAHIKIEEISASNNLQSIHLKGTALDKVLNIDPAVENHQSSVLPVQPTYSTLYLNQSNSNIDELVEIQPNQINIGYELFLNPDQNNKEGFLYKGHGLSADMEISMPLSLIAQDIVLRDTTAFEINMSQELNESTFTLLVENGFPLSANVKLQLLDENLLLLDSLNENTIIEAASIGENGRVSNPVESEIVFSFNNANGLFDHTKNICFEVTFNTEPNDQHIRIFSDYLIKLTLIANHTQNINH
;
A
#
# COMPACT_ATOMS: atom_id res chain seq x y z
N MET A 1 -135.04 -8.24 -35.48
CA MET A 1 -135.81 -7.65 -36.59
C MET A 1 -134.93 -7.77 -37.83
N TYR A 2 -135.40 -8.47 -38.86
CA TYR A 2 -135.08 -8.37 -40.29
C TYR A 2 -133.75 -7.68 -40.70
N LYS A 3 -132.94 -8.16 -41.65
CA LYS A 3 -133.13 -9.02 -42.83
C LYS A 3 -131.84 -8.90 -43.64
N TYR A 4 -131.52 -9.94 -44.41
CA TYR A 4 -130.87 -9.89 -45.73
C TYR A 4 -129.46 -9.29 -45.83
N LEU A 5 -128.65 -9.60 -46.84
CA LEU A 5 -128.51 -10.67 -47.82
C LEU A 5 -127.40 -10.13 -48.74
N PHE A 6 -126.43 -10.97 -49.05
CA PHE A 6 -125.50 -10.85 -50.18
C PHE A 6 -124.44 -9.75 -50.16
N GLY A 7 -123.21 -10.20 -49.97
CA GLY A 7 -121.98 -9.51 -50.33
C GLY A 7 -120.89 -10.54 -50.57
N LEU A 8 -120.92 -11.16 -51.74
CA LEU A 8 -119.89 -12.02 -52.32
C LEU A 8 -118.54 -11.27 -52.29
N VAL A 9 -117.48 -11.86 -51.73
CA VAL A 9 -116.06 -11.76 -52.14
C VAL A 9 -115.14 -12.24 -51.02
N SER A 10 -114.23 -13.14 -51.41
CA SER A 10 -112.96 -13.50 -50.76
C SER A 10 -112.99 -14.14 -49.37
N ILE A 11 -111.96 -14.97 -49.17
CA ILE A 11 -111.37 -15.41 -47.89
C ILE A 11 -111.78 -16.80 -47.37
N ILE A 12 -110.83 -17.73 -47.57
CA ILE A 12 -110.21 -18.59 -46.57
C ILE A 12 -111.01 -19.77 -46.04
N LEU A 13 -110.53 -20.99 -46.31
CA LEU A 13 -110.36 -22.00 -45.26
C LEU A 13 -109.01 -22.72 -45.39
N ILE A 14 -108.22 -22.53 -44.33
CA ILE A 14 -106.86 -22.99 -44.03
C ILE A 14 -106.92 -24.45 -43.62
N SER A 15 -105.98 -25.28 -44.10
CA SER A 15 -105.56 -26.52 -43.44
C SER A 15 -104.04 -26.48 -43.37
N ALA A 16 -103.50 -26.08 -42.22
CA ALA A 16 -102.07 -26.02 -41.96
C ALA A 16 -101.65 -27.25 -41.13
N CYS A 17 -100.82 -28.10 -41.72
CA CYS A 17 -99.93 -29.00 -40.98
C CYS A 17 -98.75 -28.18 -40.45
N LYS A 18 -98.46 -28.31 -39.16
CA LYS A 18 -97.21 -27.86 -38.56
C LYS A 18 -96.07 -28.69 -39.16
N HIS A 19 -95.14 -28.03 -39.86
CA HIS A 19 -93.78 -28.53 -40.06
C HIS A 19 -92.94 -27.82 -39.01
N ASP A 20 -92.36 -28.60 -38.08
CA ASP A 20 -91.41 -28.06 -37.11
C ASP A 20 -90.22 -27.48 -37.89
N PHE A 21 -89.92 -26.21 -37.64
CA PHE A 21 -88.74 -25.55 -38.19
C PHE A 21 -87.50 -26.21 -37.60
N GLU A 22 -86.67 -26.82 -38.45
CA GLU A 22 -85.26 -27.03 -38.10
C GLU A 22 -84.64 -25.64 -37.87
N GLN A 23 -84.08 -25.44 -36.68
CA GLN A 23 -83.37 -24.23 -36.34
C GLN A 23 -82.18 -24.06 -37.28
N PRO A 24 -81.97 -22.88 -37.90
CA PRO A 24 -80.87 -22.69 -38.82
C PRO A 24 -79.54 -22.79 -38.07
N SER A 25 -78.72 -23.78 -38.41
CA SER A 25 -77.35 -23.95 -37.90
C SER A 25 -76.36 -23.37 -38.91
N TRP A 26 -75.54 -22.42 -38.48
CA TRP A 26 -74.44 -21.89 -39.29
C TRP A 26 -73.12 -22.12 -38.57
N THR A 27 -72.12 -22.62 -39.29
CA THR A 27 -70.77 -22.77 -38.78
C THR A 27 -70.01 -21.46 -39.02
N THR A 28 -69.69 -20.71 -37.97
CA THR A 28 -68.84 -19.51 -38.08
C THR A 28 -67.41 -19.85 -37.67
N GLN A 29 -66.45 -19.56 -38.55
CA GLN A 29 -65.02 -19.67 -38.29
C GLN A 29 -64.48 -18.33 -37.78
N TRP A 30 -63.86 -18.33 -36.61
CA TRP A 30 -63.20 -17.16 -36.02
C TRP A 30 -61.71 -17.44 -35.92
N THR A 31 -60.89 -16.47 -36.32
CA THR A 31 -59.44 -16.47 -36.15
C THR A 31 -59.03 -15.27 -35.33
N ALA A 32 -58.23 -15.49 -34.28
CA ALA A 32 -57.72 -14.43 -33.41
C ALA A 32 -56.24 -14.69 -33.09
N PRO A 33 -55.35 -13.69 -33.23
CA PRO A 33 -53.96 -13.82 -32.79
C PRO A 33 -53.92 -13.92 -31.26
N LEU A 34 -53.20 -14.90 -30.76
CA LEU A 34 -53.07 -15.19 -29.32
C LEU A 34 -51.74 -14.73 -28.74
N ALA A 35 -50.67 -14.85 -29.54
CA ALA A 35 -49.32 -14.48 -29.15
C ALA A 35 -48.47 -14.22 -30.40
N ASN A 36 -47.53 -13.28 -30.30
CA ASN A 36 -46.53 -13.01 -31.32
C ASN A 36 -45.16 -12.98 -30.66
N SER A 37 -44.20 -13.67 -31.25
CA SER A 37 -42.81 -13.70 -30.82
C SER A 37 -41.88 -13.57 -32.02
N SER A 38 -40.70 -13.01 -31.79
CA SER A 38 -39.61 -13.02 -32.76
C SER A 38 -38.33 -13.41 -32.05
N LEU A 39 -37.68 -14.46 -32.54
CA LEU A 39 -36.40 -14.90 -31.99
C LEU A 39 -35.25 -14.46 -32.90
N SER A 40 -34.17 -14.01 -32.27
CA SER A 40 -32.92 -13.63 -32.94
C SER A 40 -31.74 -14.20 -32.16
N ILE A 41 -30.60 -14.34 -32.84
CA ILE A 41 -29.39 -14.91 -32.24
C ILE A 41 -28.84 -14.06 -31.06
N HIS A 42 -29.20 -12.77 -30.98
CA HIS A 42 -28.83 -11.91 -29.87
C HIS A 42 -29.41 -12.37 -28.52
N GLN A 43 -30.46 -13.19 -28.52
CA GLN A 43 -31.00 -13.79 -27.29
C GLN A 43 -30.08 -14.84 -26.65
N LEU A 44 -28.99 -15.24 -27.33
CA LEU A 44 -27.91 -16.02 -26.73
C LEU A 44 -26.97 -15.18 -25.84
N GLN A 45 -27.03 -13.84 -25.90
CA GLN A 45 -26.22 -12.97 -25.04
C GLN A 45 -26.84 -12.91 -23.63
N GLN A 46 -26.13 -13.49 -22.67
CA GLN A 46 -26.60 -13.59 -21.27
C GLN A 46 -25.72 -12.86 -20.26
N ASP A 47 -24.53 -12.43 -20.68
CA ASP A 47 -23.55 -11.77 -19.82
C ASP A 47 -22.93 -10.54 -20.52
N SER A 48 -22.47 -9.61 -19.69
CA SER A 48 -21.69 -8.41 -20.00
C SER A 48 -20.30 -8.67 -20.58
N THR A 49 -19.71 -9.85 -20.32
CA THR A 49 -18.42 -10.30 -20.89
C THR A 49 -18.52 -10.69 -22.37
N VAL A 50 -19.75 -10.81 -22.89
CA VAL A 50 -20.05 -11.21 -24.25
C VAL A 50 -20.62 -10.02 -25.00
N SER A 51 -20.04 -9.72 -26.15
CA SER A 51 -20.55 -8.71 -27.06
C SER A 51 -20.69 -9.28 -28.47
N TRP A 52 -21.56 -8.64 -29.24
CA TRP A 52 -21.75 -8.93 -30.65
C TRP A 52 -21.11 -7.81 -31.46
N ASP A 53 -20.22 -8.16 -32.36
CA ASP A 53 -19.69 -7.26 -33.37
C ASP A 53 -20.19 -7.66 -34.77
N THR A 54 -20.16 -6.71 -35.70
CA THR A 54 -20.49 -6.94 -37.10
C THR A 54 -19.24 -6.73 -37.94
N LEU A 55 -18.77 -7.80 -38.57
CA LEU A 55 -17.68 -7.76 -39.54
C LEU A 55 -18.04 -6.84 -40.71
N GLU A 56 -17.04 -6.40 -41.50
CA GLU A 56 -17.23 -5.52 -42.68
C GLU A 56 -18.25 -6.05 -43.71
N ASN A 57 -18.52 -7.37 -43.71
CA ASN A 57 -19.52 -8.05 -44.55
C ASN A 57 -20.90 -8.19 -43.87
N ASN A 58 -21.12 -7.52 -42.74
CA ASN A 58 -22.26 -7.63 -41.81
C ASN A 58 -22.45 -9.03 -41.21
N CYS A 59 -21.48 -9.94 -41.32
CA CYS A 59 -21.51 -11.22 -40.62
C CYS A 59 -21.37 -10.98 -39.13
N LEU A 60 -22.15 -11.70 -38.33
CA LEU A 60 -22.14 -11.55 -36.89
C LEU A 60 -20.91 -12.25 -36.31
N GLN A 61 -20.24 -11.59 -35.36
CA GLN A 61 -19.10 -12.11 -34.64
C GLN A 61 -19.38 -12.04 -33.14
N LEU A 62 -19.17 -13.16 -32.45
CA LEU A 62 -19.19 -13.22 -31.00
C LEU A 62 -17.81 -12.83 -30.49
N VAL A 63 -17.75 -11.87 -29.56
CA VAL A 63 -16.53 -11.46 -28.87
C VAL A 63 -16.71 -11.70 -27.38
N PHE A 64 -15.84 -12.50 -26.79
CA PHE A 64 -15.77 -12.77 -25.35
C PHE A 64 -14.46 -12.21 -24.79
N GLN A 65 -14.52 -11.41 -23.73
CA GLN A 65 -13.35 -10.78 -23.12
C GLN A 65 -13.25 -11.10 -21.63
N GLN A 66 -12.03 -11.33 -21.16
CA GLN A 66 -11.75 -11.70 -19.77
C GLN A 66 -10.33 -11.29 -19.34
N GLU A 67 -10.21 -10.61 -18.19
CA GLU A 67 -8.91 -10.38 -17.52
C GLU A 67 -8.40 -11.70 -16.93
N LEU A 68 -7.16 -12.08 -17.26
CA LEU A 68 -6.53 -13.32 -16.80
C LEU A 68 -5.78 -13.11 -15.49
N PHE A 69 -4.91 -12.10 -15.42
CA PHE A 69 -4.19 -11.74 -14.22
C PHE A 69 -3.79 -10.26 -14.23
N LYS A 70 -3.52 -9.74 -13.04
CA LYS A 70 -2.96 -8.41 -12.83
C LYS A 70 -1.91 -8.43 -11.72
N LEU A 71 -0.67 -8.12 -12.07
CA LEU A 71 0.45 -7.96 -11.15
C LEU A 71 0.59 -6.49 -10.78
N GLU A 72 0.50 -6.17 -9.49
CA GLU A 72 0.63 -4.81 -8.96
C GLU A 72 1.98 -4.60 -8.26
N MET A 73 2.33 -3.33 -8.02
CA MET A 73 3.58 -2.92 -7.39
C MET A 73 3.86 -3.59 -6.03
N ASP A 74 2.85 -3.70 -5.17
CA ASP A 74 2.99 -4.30 -3.82
C ASP A 74 3.42 -5.78 -3.88
N SER A 75 3.14 -6.47 -4.98
CA SER A 75 3.58 -7.85 -5.21
C SER A 75 5.01 -7.96 -5.73
N LEU A 76 5.58 -6.85 -6.25
CA LEU A 76 6.89 -6.81 -6.91
C LEU A 76 7.98 -6.16 -6.04
N LEU A 77 7.62 -5.20 -5.18
CA LEU A 77 8.56 -4.51 -4.31
C LEU A 77 8.02 -4.45 -2.87
N ASN A 78 8.78 -5.02 -1.94
CA ASN A 78 8.53 -4.89 -0.52
C ASN A 78 9.79 -4.35 0.19
N MET A 79 9.61 -3.30 1.00
CA MET A 79 10.66 -2.74 1.86
C MET A 79 10.30 -3.02 3.32
N PRO A 80 10.65 -4.20 3.84
CA PRO A 80 10.24 -4.61 5.17
C PRO A 80 10.85 -3.72 6.25
N GLY A 81 10.09 -3.54 7.32
CA GLY A 81 10.53 -2.81 8.50
C GLY A 81 11.77 -3.42 9.15
N LYS A 82 12.60 -2.56 9.75
CA LYS A 82 13.84 -2.95 10.42
C LYS A 82 14.10 -2.05 11.61
N SER A 83 14.46 -2.66 12.74
CA SER A 83 14.89 -1.94 13.93
C SER A 83 16.39 -2.09 14.16
N LYS A 84 17.05 -1.00 14.57
CA LYS A 84 18.44 -1.01 15.01
C LYS A 84 18.55 -0.26 16.33
N THR A 85 19.07 -0.95 17.35
CA THR A 85 19.35 -0.34 18.66
C THR A 85 20.83 -0.03 18.77
N LYS A 86 21.15 1.16 19.25
CA LYS A 86 22.49 1.60 19.62
C LYS A 86 22.55 1.86 21.11
N ASN A 87 23.68 1.51 21.71
CA ASN A 87 24.03 1.89 23.07
C ASN A 87 25.21 2.86 22.95
N VAL A 88 24.99 4.10 23.36
CA VAL A 88 26.00 5.14 23.45
C VAL A 88 26.37 5.27 24.92
N LYS A 89 27.64 4.98 25.22
CA LYS A 89 28.22 5.31 26.52
C LYS A 89 28.88 6.68 26.45
N LEU A 90 28.96 7.35 27.58
CA LEU A 90 29.77 8.56 27.69
C LEU A 90 31.26 8.16 27.62
N ASP A 91 31.98 8.64 26.61
CA ASP A 91 33.42 8.40 26.47
C ASP A 91 34.24 9.34 27.35
N SER A 92 33.78 10.58 27.50
CA SER A 92 34.37 11.60 28.37
C SER A 92 33.31 12.61 28.78
N ILE A 93 33.47 13.20 29.95
CA ILE A 93 32.67 14.34 30.40
C ILE A 93 33.62 15.53 30.46
N SER A 94 33.25 16.64 29.81
CA SER A 94 34.02 17.88 29.90
C SER A 94 33.49 18.73 31.04
N PHE A 95 34.41 19.33 31.81
CA PHE A 95 34.09 20.25 32.89
C PHE A 95 34.97 21.51 32.78
N ALA A 96 34.42 22.66 33.18
CA ALA A 96 35.13 23.93 33.07
C ALA A 96 36.25 24.05 34.12
N ASP A 97 37.34 24.74 33.76
CA ASP A 97 38.40 25.06 34.72
C ASP A 97 37.84 25.88 35.90
N ILE A 98 38.33 25.56 37.10
CA ILE A 98 37.91 26.20 38.36
C ILE A 98 39.09 27.00 38.89
N GLN A 99 38.91 28.30 39.05
CA GLN A 99 39.92 29.19 39.63
C GLN A 99 39.38 29.87 40.89
N ILE A 100 40.12 29.74 41.98
CA ILE A 100 39.81 30.33 43.28
C ILE A 100 41.03 31.13 43.74
N SER A 101 40.83 32.37 44.17
CA SER A 101 41.89 33.25 44.65
C SER A 101 41.63 33.64 46.10
N TYR A 102 42.63 33.43 46.97
CA TYR A 102 42.55 33.74 48.39
C TYR A 102 43.67 34.71 48.81
N PRO A 103 43.36 35.99 49.05
CA PRO A 103 44.32 36.97 49.57
C PRO A 103 44.35 36.99 51.10
N THR A 104 45.52 36.81 51.69
CA THR A 104 45.80 37.11 53.11
C THR A 104 46.52 38.45 53.20
N THR A 105 45.81 39.48 53.66
CA THR A 105 46.34 40.85 53.70
C THR A 105 47.32 41.07 54.84
N LEU A 106 48.26 42.00 54.64
CA LEU A 106 49.23 42.43 55.64
C LEU A 106 48.53 43.00 56.87
N GLY A 107 47.41 43.71 56.68
CA GLY A 107 46.61 44.24 57.77
C GLY A 107 46.07 43.15 58.69
N ASN A 108 45.58 42.04 58.13
CA ASN A 108 45.13 40.88 58.91
C ASN A 108 46.30 40.27 59.68
N ILE A 109 47.41 39.99 58.99
CA ILE A 109 48.62 39.42 59.60
C ILE A 109 49.12 40.28 60.78
N ILE A 110 49.27 41.60 60.58
CA ILE A 110 49.74 42.52 61.62
C ILE A 110 48.75 42.61 62.80
N THR A 111 47.45 42.56 62.52
CA THR A 111 46.41 42.62 63.54
C THR A 111 46.39 41.37 64.39
N ASP A 112 46.46 40.18 63.78
CA ASP A 112 46.46 38.89 64.47
C ASP A 112 47.68 38.71 65.37
N MET A 113 48.82 39.28 64.98
CA MET A 113 50.02 39.32 65.80
C MET A 113 50.00 40.40 66.90
N GLY A 114 49.04 41.32 66.88
CA GLY A 114 49.00 42.48 67.79
C GLY A 114 50.10 43.53 67.53
N ALA A 115 50.60 43.62 66.30
CA ALA A 115 51.72 44.48 65.91
C ALA A 115 51.32 45.86 65.37
N THR A 116 50.03 46.20 65.39
CA THR A 116 49.46 47.45 64.83
C THR A 116 50.08 48.74 65.40
N ALA A 117 50.55 48.72 66.65
CA ALA A 117 51.21 49.86 67.27
C ALA A 117 52.61 50.15 66.71
N PHE A 118 53.28 49.13 66.14
CA PHE A 118 54.66 49.23 65.62
C PHE A 118 54.71 49.27 64.10
N LEU A 119 53.68 48.77 63.43
CA LEU A 119 53.52 48.78 61.98
C LEU A 119 52.16 49.41 61.62
N PRO A 120 51.97 50.73 61.85
CA PRO A 120 50.72 51.39 61.51
C PRO A 120 50.58 51.54 59.98
N ASP A 121 49.34 51.40 59.51
CA ASP A 121 48.99 51.58 58.10
C ASP A 121 49.34 52.99 57.59
N GLY A 122 49.83 53.08 56.36
CA GLY A 122 50.26 54.31 55.70
C GLY A 122 51.59 54.89 56.18
N ALA A 123 52.32 54.19 57.05
CA ALA A 123 53.61 54.65 57.58
C ALA A 123 54.82 54.08 56.83
N GLN A 124 56.00 54.64 57.10
CA GLN A 124 57.29 54.07 56.73
C GLN A 124 57.89 53.40 57.97
N ALA A 125 58.09 52.09 57.93
CA ALA A 125 58.60 51.32 59.06
C ALA A 125 59.58 50.24 58.62
N ILE A 126 60.50 49.87 59.51
CA ILE A 126 61.30 48.65 59.36
C ILE A 126 60.47 47.50 59.92
N ILE A 127 60.23 46.47 59.13
CA ILE A 127 59.50 45.28 59.55
C ILE A 127 60.51 44.35 60.25
N PRO A 128 60.36 44.02 61.54
CA PRO A 128 61.23 43.03 62.17
C PRO A 128 60.89 41.61 61.67
N PRO A 129 61.81 40.64 61.79
CA PRO A 129 61.50 39.25 61.50
C PRO A 129 60.42 38.71 62.45
N PHE A 130 59.45 37.99 61.91
CA PHE A 130 58.39 37.32 62.66
C PHE A 130 58.30 35.84 62.27
N PRO A 131 58.68 34.91 63.15
CA PRO A 131 58.47 33.48 62.90
C PRO A 131 57.01 33.08 63.10
N ASN A 132 56.52 32.08 62.36
CA ASN A 132 55.13 31.60 62.40
C ASN A 132 54.10 32.75 62.32
N VAL A 133 54.33 33.66 61.37
CA VAL A 133 53.51 34.85 61.13
C VAL A 133 52.10 34.51 60.67
N LEU A 134 51.94 33.32 60.06
CA LEU A 134 50.67 32.79 59.60
C LEU A 134 50.62 31.29 59.92
N THR A 135 49.57 30.90 60.65
CA THR A 135 49.27 29.51 60.97
C THR A 135 47.76 29.41 61.08
N ASP A 136 47.12 28.90 60.05
CA ASP A 136 45.66 28.94 59.93
C ASP A 136 45.15 27.77 59.09
N THR A 137 43.88 27.44 59.23
CA THR A 137 43.18 26.51 58.34
C THR A 137 42.05 27.26 57.67
N LEU A 138 42.13 27.36 56.35
CA LEU A 138 41.24 28.17 55.54
C LEU A 138 40.34 27.25 54.71
N PRO A 139 39.01 27.31 54.91
CA PRO A 139 38.09 26.58 54.05
C PRO A 139 38.04 27.24 52.67
N ILE A 140 38.05 26.41 51.63
CA ILE A 140 37.82 26.78 50.25
C ILE A 140 36.51 26.13 49.83
N ASP A 141 35.59 26.98 49.38
CA ASP A 141 34.27 26.56 48.94
C ASP A 141 34.17 26.62 47.41
N ALA A 142 34.23 25.45 46.78
CA ALA A 142 33.95 25.21 45.37
C ALA A 142 32.55 24.59 45.16
N SER A 143 31.68 24.55 46.18
CA SER A 143 30.33 23.93 46.11
C SER A 143 29.39 24.60 45.10
N SER A 144 29.72 25.81 44.64
CA SER A 144 29.04 26.45 43.52
C SER A 144 29.26 25.74 42.18
N TYR A 145 30.24 24.84 42.10
CA TYR A 145 30.60 24.12 40.88
C TYR A 145 30.32 22.62 41.01
N PHE A 146 30.71 21.99 42.13
CA PHE A 146 30.54 20.55 42.37
C PHE A 146 30.51 20.23 43.87
N GLU A 147 29.84 19.16 44.26
CA GLU A 147 29.88 18.60 45.63
C GLU A 147 31.01 17.58 45.77
N GLU A 148 31.08 16.62 44.84
CA GLU A 148 32.15 15.63 44.77
C GLU A 148 32.40 15.21 43.32
N MET A 149 33.65 14.88 43.01
CA MET A 149 34.04 14.47 41.67
C MET A 149 35.25 13.56 41.71
N THR A 150 35.15 12.39 41.07
CA THR A 150 36.29 11.50 40.83
C THR A 150 36.80 11.74 39.43
N LEU A 151 38.11 11.98 39.27
CA LEU A 151 38.70 12.44 38.02
C LEU A 151 39.39 11.32 37.26
N ASN A 152 39.16 11.24 35.96
CA ASN A 152 40.01 10.50 35.03
C ASN A 152 41.27 11.30 34.70
N GLU A 153 41.11 12.60 34.46
CA GLU A 153 42.20 13.56 34.23
C GLU A 153 41.91 14.87 34.97
N GLY A 154 42.96 15.55 35.41
CA GLY A 154 42.88 16.87 36.02
C GLY A 154 44.21 17.33 36.55
N GLN A 155 44.43 18.64 36.59
CA GLN A 155 45.62 19.23 37.17
C GLN A 155 45.25 20.32 38.16
N LEU A 156 45.71 20.16 39.40
CA LEU A 156 45.67 21.22 40.41
C LEU A 156 46.97 22.01 40.33
N THR A 157 46.86 23.32 40.25
CA THR A 157 47.97 24.27 40.30
C THR A 157 47.73 25.27 41.41
N VAL A 158 48.70 25.43 42.30
CA VAL A 158 48.69 26.45 43.35
C VAL A 158 49.79 27.47 43.06
N SER A 159 49.41 28.73 42.91
CA SER A 159 50.33 29.86 42.73
C SER A 159 50.31 30.76 43.96
N LEU A 160 51.46 30.94 44.60
CA LEU A 160 51.64 31.80 45.75
C LEU A 160 52.38 33.08 45.34
N TYR A 161 51.66 34.20 45.31
CA TYR A 161 52.22 35.52 45.05
C TYR A 161 52.47 36.28 46.36
N ASN A 162 53.72 36.62 46.64
CA ASN A 162 54.06 37.45 47.78
C ASN A 162 53.96 38.94 47.41
N GLY A 163 52.79 39.53 47.61
CA GLY A 163 52.59 40.98 47.51
C GLY A 163 52.95 41.76 48.79
N LEU A 164 53.39 41.08 49.86
CA LEU A 164 53.75 41.72 51.13
C LEU A 164 55.09 42.47 50.99
N PRO A 165 55.32 43.54 51.76
CA PRO A 165 56.54 44.36 51.68
C PRO A 165 57.80 43.71 52.31
N SER A 166 57.76 42.40 52.61
CA SER A 166 58.86 41.64 53.20
C SER A 166 58.92 40.23 52.60
N ASP A 167 60.13 39.70 52.47
CA ASP A 167 60.34 38.33 52.03
C ASP A 167 59.73 37.34 53.03
N LEU A 168 59.19 36.24 52.52
CA LEU A 168 58.67 35.15 53.33
C LEU A 168 59.64 33.97 53.31
N ALA A 169 59.74 33.23 54.39
CA ALA A 169 60.60 32.05 54.51
C ALA A 169 59.88 30.89 55.19
N ASN A 170 60.42 29.69 55.05
CA ASN A 170 59.93 28.47 55.70
C ASN A 170 58.42 28.24 55.52
N ILE A 171 57.89 28.53 54.32
CA ILE A 171 56.49 28.35 53.99
C ILE A 171 56.21 26.85 53.89
N ASN A 172 55.19 26.38 54.61
CA ASN A 172 54.70 25.01 54.56
C ASN A 172 53.17 25.04 54.53
N LEU A 173 52.59 24.70 53.38
CA LEU A 173 51.15 24.70 53.14
C LEU A 173 50.71 23.30 52.69
N VAL A 174 49.51 22.90 53.08
CA VAL A 174 48.89 21.64 52.67
C VAL A 174 47.48 21.92 52.20
N LEU A 175 47.12 21.48 51.00
CA LEU A 175 45.74 21.43 50.54
C LEU A 175 45.20 20.00 50.67
N ARG A 176 43.98 19.86 51.19
CA ARG A 176 43.26 18.58 51.32
C ARG A 176 41.76 18.77 51.08
N ASN A 177 41.03 17.69 50.86
CA ASN A 177 39.58 17.70 50.98
C ASN A 177 39.16 17.96 52.44
N GLU A 178 38.11 18.76 52.66
CA GLU A 178 37.62 19.02 54.02
C GLU A 178 37.33 17.71 54.76
N GLY A 179 37.83 17.60 56.00
CA GLY A 179 37.68 16.39 56.83
C GLY A 179 38.56 15.20 56.42
N SER A 180 39.36 15.30 55.36
CA SER A 180 40.35 14.29 54.97
C SER A 180 41.68 14.46 55.72
N ASN A 181 42.39 13.34 55.93
CA ASN A 181 43.77 13.35 56.43
C ASN A 181 44.82 13.14 55.31
N SER A 182 44.38 12.96 54.06
CA SER A 182 45.26 12.81 52.91
C SER A 182 45.51 14.17 52.26
N ASN A 183 46.77 14.47 51.97
CA ASN A 183 47.16 15.71 51.33
C ASN A 183 47.02 15.55 49.81
N ILE A 184 46.33 16.49 49.15
CA ILE A 184 46.27 16.56 47.68
C ILE A 184 47.60 17.14 47.17
N ILE A 185 48.05 18.23 47.78
CA ILE A 185 49.35 18.85 47.51
C ILE A 185 49.94 19.41 48.80
N GLN A 186 51.27 19.36 48.92
CA GLN A 186 52.01 20.00 50.00
C GLN A 186 53.13 20.85 49.42
N ILE A 187 53.13 22.14 49.76
CA ILE A 187 54.10 23.13 49.27
C ILE A 187 55.08 23.43 50.39
N ILE A 188 56.36 23.15 50.17
CA ILE A 188 57.44 23.47 51.11
C ILE A 188 58.46 24.38 50.43
N LEU A 189 58.49 25.65 50.84
CA LEU A 189 59.31 26.69 50.23
C LEU A 189 60.25 27.33 51.25
N PRO A 190 61.58 27.30 51.01
CA PRO A 190 62.53 27.92 51.94
C PRO A 190 62.47 29.45 51.92
N LEU A 191 62.15 30.06 50.76
CA LEU A 191 62.11 31.50 50.57
C LEU A 191 61.15 31.87 49.43
N LEU A 192 60.31 32.87 49.65
CA LEU A 192 59.47 33.53 48.64
C LEU A 192 59.71 35.05 48.70
N PRO A 193 60.57 35.59 47.81
CA PRO A 193 60.89 37.01 47.78
C PRO A 193 59.67 37.92 47.56
N THR A 194 59.75 39.13 48.08
CA THR A 194 58.77 40.20 47.87
C THR A 194 58.55 40.45 46.37
N GLY A 195 57.30 40.49 45.94
CA GLY A 195 56.88 40.71 44.55
C GLY A 195 57.08 39.52 43.62
N SER A 196 57.39 38.33 44.14
CA SER A 196 57.58 37.11 43.35
C SER A 196 56.42 36.13 43.50
N THR A 197 56.28 35.24 42.51
CA THR A 197 55.31 34.15 42.52
C THR A 197 56.04 32.81 42.53
N HIS A 198 55.59 31.87 43.35
CA HIS A 198 55.92 30.45 43.23
C HIS A 198 54.71 29.67 42.73
N GLN A 199 54.92 28.65 41.91
CA GLN A 199 53.85 27.81 41.37
C GLN A 199 54.23 26.34 41.51
N GLU A 200 53.30 25.55 42.02
CA GLU A 200 53.42 24.09 42.13
C GLU A 200 52.15 23.43 41.57
N SER A 201 52.31 22.30 40.90
CA SER A 201 51.20 21.58 40.27
C SER A 201 51.26 20.09 40.59
N VAL A 202 50.08 19.48 40.74
CA VAL A 202 49.91 18.03 40.95
C VAL A 202 48.86 17.48 39.99
N ASP A 203 49.08 16.25 39.54
CA ASP A 203 48.12 15.47 38.77
C ASP A 203 47.03 14.92 39.69
N LEU A 204 45.78 15.07 39.28
CA LEU A 204 44.61 14.62 40.02
C LEU A 204 43.97 13.35 39.42
N SER A 205 44.62 12.73 38.44
CA SER A 205 44.12 11.52 37.79
C SER A 205 43.92 10.38 38.81
N GLY A 206 42.69 9.89 38.93
CA GLY A 206 42.28 8.86 39.89
C GLY A 206 41.96 9.36 41.30
N GLU A 207 42.07 10.67 41.55
CA GLU A 207 41.72 11.28 42.82
C GLU A 207 40.25 11.72 42.86
N THR A 208 39.67 11.73 44.06
CA THR A 208 38.35 12.31 44.32
C THR A 208 38.52 13.66 45.00
N LEU A 209 37.93 14.70 44.42
CA LEU A 209 37.87 16.05 45.00
C LEU A 209 36.50 16.30 45.61
N TYR A 210 36.48 17.04 46.72
CA TYR A 210 35.24 17.57 47.30
C TYR A 210 35.13 19.07 47.02
N GLY A 211 33.90 19.55 46.87
CA GLY A 211 33.60 20.97 46.71
C GLY A 211 34.08 21.78 47.92
N ALA A 212 34.17 21.15 49.10
CA ALA A 212 34.81 21.73 50.26
C ALA A 212 36.27 21.23 50.41
N LEU A 213 37.22 22.15 50.35
CA LEU A 213 38.65 21.89 50.53
C LEU A 213 39.19 22.70 51.73
N ASP A 214 40.26 22.24 52.34
CA ASP A 214 40.99 22.96 53.39
C ASP A 214 42.42 23.26 52.95
N VAL A 215 42.85 24.52 53.06
CA VAL A 215 44.28 24.89 53.07
C VAL A 215 44.73 25.02 54.52
N GLU A 216 45.55 24.08 54.98
CA GLU A 216 46.27 24.20 56.25
C GLU A 216 47.62 24.88 56.00
N ILE A 217 47.77 26.07 56.58
CA ILE A 217 49.02 26.81 56.67
C ILE A 217 49.75 26.34 57.92
N ILE A 218 50.74 25.46 57.75
CA ILE A 218 51.50 24.89 58.87
C ILE A 218 52.50 25.91 59.41
N ASN A 219 53.19 26.63 58.52
CA ASN A 219 54.11 27.70 58.89
C ASN A 219 54.33 28.69 57.74
N VAL A 220 54.47 29.97 58.08
CA VAL A 220 55.07 31.01 57.23
C VAL A 220 55.87 31.93 58.14
N ASP A 221 57.13 32.19 57.83
CA ASP A 221 57.94 33.20 58.52
C ASP A 221 58.01 34.48 57.68
N MET A 222 57.90 35.64 58.33
CA MET A 222 58.25 36.92 57.74
C MET A 222 59.71 37.23 58.05
N VAL A 223 60.54 37.40 57.02
CA VAL A 223 61.99 37.65 57.18
C VAL A 223 62.28 39.04 57.75
N GLY A 224 61.34 39.98 57.58
CA GLY A 224 61.52 41.38 57.93
C GLY A 224 62.24 42.16 56.83
N THR A 225 62.56 43.42 57.11
CA THR A 225 63.25 44.33 56.18
C THR A 225 64.46 44.96 56.87
N ASN A 226 65.50 45.28 56.09
CA ASN A 226 66.67 46.01 56.60
C ASN A 226 66.54 47.53 56.43
N ASN A 227 65.58 47.97 55.61
CA ASN A 227 65.29 49.37 55.30
C ASN A 227 63.81 49.67 55.60
N MET A 228 63.48 50.96 55.77
CA MET A 228 62.08 51.38 55.88
C MET A 228 61.33 51.03 54.60
N VAL A 229 60.20 50.37 54.74
CA VAL A 229 59.24 50.09 53.68
C VAL A 229 57.92 50.78 53.99
N PHE A 230 57.15 51.07 52.95
CA PHE A 230 55.80 51.56 53.11
C PHE A 230 54.91 50.44 53.63
N ILE A 231 54.18 50.69 54.71
CA ILE A 231 53.21 49.76 55.26
C ILE A 231 51.85 50.08 54.65
N ASP A 232 51.38 49.16 53.82
CA ASP A 232 50.05 49.21 53.20
C ASP A 232 49.32 47.94 53.59
N TYR A 233 48.24 48.09 54.37
CA TYR A 233 47.49 46.95 54.87
C TYR A 233 46.78 46.16 53.76
N GLU A 234 46.65 46.72 52.56
CA GLU A 234 46.08 46.03 51.39
C GLU A 234 47.09 45.13 50.67
N ASN A 235 48.40 45.25 50.97
CA ASN A 235 49.39 44.30 50.44
C ASN A 235 49.08 42.89 50.93
N ALA A 236 49.12 41.87 50.07
CA ALA A 236 48.66 40.53 50.44
C ALA A 236 49.58 39.42 49.95
N LEU A 237 49.65 38.34 50.72
CA LEU A 237 50.05 37.03 50.20
C LEU A 237 48.81 36.43 49.51
N THR A 238 48.88 36.20 48.21
CA THR A 238 47.74 35.68 47.43
C THR A 238 48.02 34.24 47.02
N ALA A 239 47.11 33.33 47.33
CA ALA A 239 47.11 31.96 46.84
C ALA A 239 46.04 31.82 45.74
N ASP A 240 46.48 31.58 44.51
CA ASP A 240 45.60 31.24 43.38
C ASP A 240 45.61 29.72 43.17
N ILE A 241 44.44 29.11 43.27
CA ILE A 241 44.22 27.68 43.08
C ILE A 241 43.45 27.50 41.79
N LEU A 242 44.08 26.84 40.83
CA LEU A 242 43.51 26.52 39.52
C LEU A 242 43.40 25.00 39.38
N ILE A 243 42.19 24.51 39.21
CA ILE A 243 41.92 23.14 38.77
C ILE A 243 41.61 23.23 37.28
N SER A 244 42.40 22.57 36.46
CA SER A 244 42.31 22.67 35.00
C SER A 244 42.36 21.30 34.33
N ASN A 245 41.92 21.24 33.07
CA ASN A 245 41.82 20.00 32.29
C ASN A 245 40.98 18.93 33.00
N ILE A 246 39.85 19.35 33.57
CA ILE A 246 38.99 18.51 34.40
C ILE A 246 38.21 17.55 33.49
N VAL A 247 38.51 16.26 33.62
CA VAL A 247 37.78 15.17 32.95
C VAL A 247 37.26 14.22 34.03
N PRO A 248 35.98 14.34 34.44
CA PRO A 248 35.39 13.48 35.47
C PRO A 248 35.20 12.05 34.95
N PHE A 249 35.44 11.08 35.84
CA PHE A 249 34.89 9.73 35.71
C PHE A 249 33.44 9.69 36.19
N GLU A 250 33.16 10.31 37.34
CA GLU A 250 31.83 10.52 37.90
C GLU A 250 31.84 11.75 38.81
N GLY A 251 30.68 12.35 39.04
CA GLY A 251 30.56 13.41 40.04
C GLY A 251 29.16 13.96 40.19
N ILE A 252 28.96 14.67 41.30
CA ILE A 252 27.78 15.49 41.59
C ILE A 252 28.17 16.94 41.32
N ALA A 253 27.79 17.47 40.16
CA ALA A 253 28.25 18.77 39.69
C ALA A 253 27.22 19.49 38.81
N ILE A 254 27.45 20.77 38.55
CA ILE A 254 26.71 21.51 37.50
C ILE A 254 27.46 21.30 36.19
N PHE A 255 27.07 20.27 35.44
CA PHE A 255 27.70 19.95 34.16
C PHE A 255 27.31 20.98 33.09
N PRO A 256 28.25 21.43 32.24
CA PRO A 256 27.93 22.35 31.16
C PRO A 256 27.23 21.65 30.00
N ASP A 257 26.58 22.45 29.15
CA ASP A 257 26.07 21.98 27.85
C ASP A 257 27.21 21.35 27.05
N GLN A 258 27.02 20.12 26.59
CA GLN A 258 28.06 19.41 25.86
C GLN A 258 27.51 18.33 24.94
N GLN A 259 28.16 18.16 23.78
CA GLN A 259 27.85 17.07 22.88
C GLN A 259 28.45 15.78 23.42
N ILE A 260 27.60 14.77 23.57
CA ILE A 260 27.96 13.47 24.13
C ILE A 260 28.17 12.42 23.05
N PHE A 261 27.53 12.58 21.89
CA PHE A 261 27.81 11.78 20.71
C PHE A 261 27.46 12.50 19.41
N HIS A 262 28.13 12.09 18.34
CA HIS A 262 27.83 12.45 16.97
C HIS A 262 28.15 11.23 16.09
N GLU A 263 27.16 10.73 15.35
CA GLU A 263 27.32 9.57 14.49
C GLU A 263 26.64 9.77 13.13
N ASP A 264 27.34 9.32 12.09
CA ASP A 264 26.77 9.06 10.77
C ASP A 264 26.50 7.55 10.64
N THR A 265 25.28 7.17 10.29
CA THR A 265 24.93 5.76 10.06
C THR A 265 24.38 5.57 8.66
N VAL A 266 24.78 4.46 8.04
CA VAL A 266 24.22 3.99 6.77
C VAL A 266 23.20 2.88 7.06
N VAL A 267 22.04 2.96 6.42
CA VAL A 267 20.97 1.97 6.53
C VAL A 267 20.67 1.43 5.14
N ALA A 268 20.96 0.14 4.93
CA ALA A 268 20.63 -0.58 3.71
C ALA A 268 19.33 -1.39 3.90
N PHE A 269 18.42 -1.22 2.95
CA PHE A 269 17.20 -2.01 2.79
C PHE A 269 17.50 -3.30 2.05
N ASP A 270 16.88 -4.39 2.51
CA ASP A 270 16.91 -5.67 1.83
C ASP A 270 15.66 -5.75 0.93
N ILE A 271 15.87 -5.60 -0.38
CA ILE A 271 14.80 -5.54 -1.41
C ILE A 271 15.05 -6.65 -2.43
N GLU A 272 15.44 -7.83 -1.94
CA GLU A 272 15.71 -9.03 -2.73
C GLU A 272 16.67 -8.74 -3.91
N ASN A 273 16.19 -8.91 -5.15
CA ASN A 273 16.99 -8.74 -6.37
C ASN A 273 16.89 -7.32 -6.96
N ALA A 274 16.07 -6.44 -6.40
CA ALA A 274 15.90 -5.07 -6.90
C ALA A 274 17.00 -4.13 -6.38
N TRP A 275 17.43 -3.20 -7.22
CA TRP A 275 18.39 -2.15 -6.87
C TRP A 275 17.79 -0.78 -7.15
N LEU A 276 17.14 -0.23 -6.14
CA LEU A 276 16.47 1.05 -6.19
C LEU A 276 17.44 2.19 -5.88
N THR A 277 17.30 3.28 -6.63
CA THR A 277 18.01 4.54 -6.43
C THR A 277 17.09 5.62 -5.88
N GLU A 278 15.77 5.48 -6.05
CA GLU A 278 14.78 6.47 -5.65
C GLU A 278 13.48 5.77 -5.24
N ALA A 279 12.79 6.31 -4.23
CA ALA A 279 11.43 5.91 -3.89
C ALA A 279 10.61 7.10 -3.37
N LEU A 280 9.37 7.25 -3.83
CA LEU A 280 8.38 8.14 -3.22
C LEU A 280 7.52 7.30 -2.27
N VAL A 281 7.41 7.68 -1.01
CA VAL A 281 6.69 6.89 0.00
C VAL A 281 5.19 7.18 -0.06
N TYR A 282 4.39 6.13 -0.21
CA TYR A 282 2.92 6.18 -0.07
C TYR A 282 2.48 6.03 1.38
N SER A 283 3.10 5.11 2.12
CA SER A 283 2.81 4.86 3.53
C SER A 283 4.00 4.19 4.22
N GLY A 284 4.16 4.42 5.51
CA GLY A 284 5.26 3.90 6.31
C GLY A 284 5.84 5.02 7.17
N GLY A 285 6.89 4.73 7.93
CA GLY A 285 7.44 5.74 8.81
C GLY A 285 8.58 5.22 9.67
N VAL A 286 9.04 6.09 10.56
CA VAL A 286 10.15 5.81 11.44
C VAL A 286 9.74 6.13 12.87
N SER A 287 10.00 5.19 13.78
CA SER A 287 9.94 5.43 15.22
C SER A 287 11.35 5.57 15.80
N VAL A 288 11.48 6.48 16.74
CA VAL A 288 12.70 6.76 17.49
C VAL A 288 12.37 6.64 18.97
N LEU A 289 12.92 5.60 19.61
CA LEU A 289 12.86 5.39 21.05
C LEU A 289 14.20 5.77 21.68
N GLY A 290 14.21 6.85 22.44
CA GLY A 290 15.35 7.24 23.27
C GLY A 290 15.18 6.74 24.70
N THR A 291 16.25 6.27 25.33
CA THR A 291 16.29 5.93 26.76
C THR A 291 17.60 6.42 27.37
N SER A 292 17.54 7.08 28.52
CA SER A 292 18.72 7.66 29.19
C SER A 292 18.74 7.32 30.67
N THR A 293 19.94 7.08 31.23
CA THR A 293 20.19 7.00 32.68
C THR A 293 20.74 8.30 33.27
N ILE A 294 21.06 9.29 32.43
CA ILE A 294 21.67 10.56 32.84
C ILE A 294 20.66 11.40 33.62
N GLN A 295 21.06 11.92 34.77
CA GLN A 295 20.21 12.71 35.67
C GLN A 295 20.10 14.18 35.26
N ASP A 296 20.24 14.48 33.97
CA ASP A 296 20.06 15.80 33.38
C ASP A 296 19.30 15.69 32.06
N THR A 297 18.85 16.81 31.51
CA THR A 297 18.09 16.83 30.25
C THR A 297 18.99 16.42 29.09
N ILE A 298 18.50 15.51 28.25
CA ILE A 298 19.20 15.08 27.04
C ILE A 298 18.41 15.53 25.82
N LYS A 299 19.09 16.23 24.90
CA LYS A 299 18.57 16.55 23.57
C LYS A 299 19.18 15.62 22.54
N ILE A 300 18.36 15.01 21.71
CA ILE A 300 18.79 14.17 20.59
C ILE A 300 18.24 14.79 19.30
N GLU A 301 19.14 15.12 18.38
CA GLU A 301 18.80 15.49 17.02
C GLU A 301 19.07 14.31 16.10
N TYR A 302 18.09 13.99 15.27
CA TYR A 302 18.17 12.92 14.29
C TYR A 302 17.72 13.46 12.93
N SER A 303 18.52 13.23 11.90
CA SER A 303 18.20 13.65 10.52
C SER A 303 18.42 12.51 9.54
N ILE A 304 17.62 12.50 8.48
CA ILE A 304 17.81 11.63 7.31
C ILE A 304 17.91 12.56 6.10
N PRO A 305 19.12 13.03 5.75
CA PRO A 305 19.23 14.04 4.70
C PRO A 305 18.82 13.54 3.31
N SER A 306 18.86 12.22 3.09
CA SER A 306 18.40 11.58 1.85
C SER A 306 16.88 11.37 1.80
N ALA A 307 16.12 11.76 2.83
CA ALA A 307 14.66 11.74 2.83
C ALA A 307 14.15 13.18 2.84
N THR A 308 13.44 13.59 1.79
CA THR A 308 12.94 14.96 1.63
C THR A 308 11.44 15.03 1.42
N LEU A 309 10.80 16.06 1.98
CA LEU A 309 9.42 16.44 1.67
C LEU A 309 9.46 17.83 1.05
N ASP A 310 8.98 17.98 -0.18
CA ASP A 310 9.09 19.21 -0.97
C ASP A 310 10.52 19.78 -1.04
N GLY A 311 11.52 18.89 -1.06
CA GLY A 311 12.95 19.23 -1.08
C GLY A 311 13.56 19.60 0.28
N VAL A 312 12.78 19.57 1.37
CA VAL A 312 13.26 19.81 2.74
C VAL A 312 13.65 18.47 3.38
N PRO A 313 14.92 18.31 3.82
CA PRO A 313 15.36 17.10 4.53
C PRO A 313 14.60 16.81 5.82
N PHE A 314 14.48 15.53 6.17
CA PHE A 314 13.89 15.10 7.43
C PHE A 314 14.81 15.40 8.62
N GLU A 315 14.25 16.06 9.63
CA GLU A 315 14.88 16.35 10.92
C GLU A 315 13.86 16.10 12.05
N LEU A 316 14.35 15.51 13.15
CA LEU A 316 13.58 15.17 14.34
C LEU A 316 14.38 15.55 15.58
N TYR A 317 13.68 16.14 16.55
CA TYR A 317 14.24 16.48 17.86
C TYR A 317 13.49 15.70 18.94
N LEU A 318 14.24 14.98 19.76
CA LEU A 318 13.74 14.28 20.94
C LEU A 318 14.39 14.87 22.19
N GLU A 319 13.58 15.24 23.17
CA GLU A 319 14.03 15.75 24.46
C GLU A 319 13.66 14.73 25.54
N LEU A 320 14.66 14.16 26.22
CA LEU A 320 14.47 13.27 27.35
C LEU A 320 14.67 14.08 28.63
N PRO A 321 13.72 14.06 29.57
CA PRO A 321 13.90 14.76 30.85
C PRO A 321 14.95 14.04 31.71
N PRO A 322 15.42 14.66 32.80
CA PRO A 322 16.36 14.02 33.73
C PRO A 322 15.88 12.64 34.21
N ALA A 323 16.76 11.65 34.16
CA ALA A 323 16.46 10.32 34.71
C ALA A 323 16.34 10.37 36.25
N PRO A 324 15.47 9.55 36.86
CA PRO A 324 15.44 9.42 38.32
C PRO A 324 16.71 8.74 38.82
N VAL A 325 17.09 9.03 40.08
CA VAL A 325 18.26 8.42 40.73
C VAL A 325 18.22 6.89 40.65
N GLY A 326 19.25 6.30 40.04
CA GLY A 326 19.38 4.84 39.86
C GLY A 326 18.38 4.22 38.88
N GLY A 327 17.69 5.02 38.07
CA GLY A 327 16.73 4.57 37.06
C GLY A 327 17.01 5.13 35.67
N SER A 328 16.01 5.04 34.80
CA SER A 328 16.07 5.56 33.43
C SER A 328 14.76 6.25 33.05
N VAL A 329 14.82 7.12 32.05
CA VAL A 329 13.64 7.63 31.34
C VAL A 329 13.66 7.12 29.90
N SER A 330 12.49 6.97 29.30
CA SER A 330 12.33 6.64 27.89
C SER A 330 11.23 7.48 27.27
N ASP A 331 11.38 7.84 26.00
CA ASP A 331 10.33 8.46 25.19
C ASP A 331 10.43 7.98 23.73
N GLU A 332 9.28 7.88 23.06
CA GLU A 332 9.17 7.35 21.70
C GLU A 332 8.40 8.32 20.80
N LEU A 333 8.99 8.66 19.67
CA LEU A 333 8.36 9.47 18.63
C LEU A 333 8.19 8.65 17.36
N PHE A 334 6.98 8.63 16.82
CA PHE A 334 6.69 8.10 15.49
C PHE A 334 6.53 9.24 14.51
N PHE A 335 7.13 9.10 13.34
CA PHE A 335 7.01 10.04 12.25
C PHE A 335 6.58 9.33 10.95
N ASP A 336 5.57 9.90 10.30
CA ASP A 336 4.99 9.40 9.05
C ASP A 336 5.81 9.89 7.84
N PHE A 337 6.29 8.97 7.01
CA PHE A 337 7.05 9.28 5.80
C PHE A 337 6.16 9.40 4.56
N SER A 338 4.84 9.34 4.68
CA SER A 338 3.93 9.55 3.54
C SER A 338 4.24 10.87 2.81
N GLY A 339 4.51 10.78 1.50
CA GLY A 339 4.89 11.91 0.65
C GLY A 339 6.39 12.22 0.60
N TYR A 340 7.23 11.59 1.43
CA TYR A 340 8.68 11.76 1.37
C TYR A 340 9.27 11.09 0.13
N GLN A 341 10.19 11.79 -0.53
CA GLN A 341 11.07 11.27 -1.55
C GLN A 341 12.37 10.80 -0.89
N LEU A 342 12.71 9.53 -1.08
CA LEU A 342 13.92 8.89 -0.60
C LEU A 342 14.92 8.78 -1.74
N ASP A 343 16.10 9.35 -1.54
CA ASP A 343 17.31 9.01 -2.27
C ASP A 343 17.95 7.77 -1.63
N LEU A 344 18.02 6.69 -2.41
CA LEU A 344 18.51 5.39 -1.99
C LEU A 344 19.95 5.13 -2.46
N THR A 345 20.68 6.18 -2.86
CA THR A 345 22.05 6.07 -3.38
C THR A 345 23.15 6.24 -2.33
N GLY A 346 22.75 6.40 -1.06
CA GLY A 346 23.66 6.61 0.07
C GLY A 346 24.30 8.00 0.08
N LYS A 347 25.23 8.23 1.02
CA LYS A 347 25.84 9.56 1.25
C LYS A 347 26.62 10.12 0.05
N TYR A 348 27.21 9.24 -0.77
CA TYR A 348 28.10 9.62 -1.87
C TYR A 348 27.51 9.34 -3.26
N GLY A 349 26.29 8.80 -3.35
CA GLY A 349 25.66 8.44 -4.62
C GLY A 349 26.24 7.19 -5.29
N ASP A 350 26.92 6.33 -4.55
CA ASP A 350 27.67 5.17 -5.06
C ASP A 350 27.08 3.82 -4.61
N THR A 351 25.94 3.84 -3.93
CA THR A 351 25.22 2.65 -3.46
C THR A 351 23.79 2.60 -4.02
N VAL A 352 23.05 1.55 -3.68
CA VAL A 352 21.62 1.36 -4.01
C VAL A 352 20.92 0.84 -2.76
N ASN A 353 19.60 0.98 -2.69
CA ASN A 353 18.78 0.56 -1.55
C ASN A 353 19.26 1.11 -0.20
N THR A 354 19.91 2.28 -0.18
CA THR A 354 20.66 2.75 0.99
C THR A 354 20.37 4.21 1.30
N ILE A 355 20.00 4.48 2.54
CA ILE A 355 19.88 5.84 3.09
C ILE A 355 21.01 6.11 4.09
N TYR A 356 21.25 7.38 4.39
CA TYR A 356 22.17 7.79 5.46
C TYR A 356 21.49 8.72 6.44
N THR A 357 21.93 8.64 7.68
CA THR A 357 21.28 9.28 8.82
C THR A 357 22.34 9.91 9.71
N ASN A 358 22.10 11.10 10.23
CA ASN A 358 22.99 11.74 11.19
C ASN A 358 22.28 11.85 12.52
N SER A 359 22.95 11.47 13.60
CA SER A 359 22.42 11.55 14.96
C SER A 359 23.41 12.23 15.89
N SER A 360 22.94 13.19 16.67
CA SER A 360 23.74 13.89 17.66
C SER A 360 22.98 13.99 18.97
N GLY A 361 23.69 13.87 20.09
CA GLY A 361 23.10 14.03 21.42
C GLY A 361 23.88 15.03 22.24
N TRP A 362 23.17 15.76 23.11
CA TRP A 362 23.74 16.72 24.03
C TRP A 362 23.15 16.56 25.42
N ILE A 363 23.97 16.81 26.44
CA ILE A 363 23.50 17.23 27.74
C ILE A 363 23.10 18.70 27.61
N ASP A 364 21.84 19.01 27.95
CA ASP A 364 21.30 20.35 28.05
C ASP A 364 21.21 20.69 29.54
N SER A 365 22.18 21.45 30.04
CA SER A 365 22.40 21.66 31.46
C SER A 365 21.18 22.27 32.11
N SER A 366 20.66 21.60 33.14
CA SER A 366 19.62 22.17 34.01
C SER A 366 20.14 23.25 34.95
N GLY A 367 21.47 23.44 35.04
CA GLY A 367 22.09 24.42 35.92
C GLY A 367 22.02 24.07 37.41
N VAL A 368 21.64 22.83 37.75
CA VAL A 368 21.59 22.32 39.13
C VAL A 368 22.59 21.19 39.31
N LEU A 369 22.92 20.86 40.56
CA LEU A 369 23.80 19.74 40.89
C LEU A 369 23.12 18.42 40.49
N THR A 370 23.74 17.69 39.58
CA THR A 370 23.28 16.40 39.08
C THR A 370 24.40 15.39 39.15
N HIS A 371 24.05 14.12 39.28
CA HIS A 371 25.02 13.04 39.22
C HIS A 371 25.15 12.52 37.78
N ILE A 372 26.37 12.60 37.22
CA ILE A 372 26.70 12.04 35.92
C ILE A 372 27.99 11.22 36.05
N SER A 373 28.02 10.07 35.39
CA SER A 373 29.15 9.13 35.39
C SER A 373 29.41 8.59 33.99
N LEU A 374 30.63 8.12 33.71
CA LEU A 374 30.93 7.41 32.47
C LEU A 374 30.28 6.01 32.39
N GLU A 375 29.66 5.55 33.47
CA GLU A 375 28.81 4.36 33.46
C GLU A 375 27.41 4.64 32.90
N ASP A 376 27.01 5.91 32.82
CA ASP A 376 25.74 6.30 32.23
C ASP A 376 25.68 6.00 30.73
N SER A 377 24.47 5.73 30.27
CA SER A 377 24.25 5.30 28.90
C SER A 377 22.97 5.89 28.32
N ILE A 378 23.00 6.04 27.00
CA ILE A 378 21.84 6.38 26.19
C ILE A 378 21.62 5.22 25.22
N PHE A 379 20.42 4.68 25.24
CA PHE A 379 19.95 3.73 24.24
C PHE A 379 19.08 4.46 23.23
N PHE A 380 19.39 4.26 21.95
CA PHE A 380 18.62 4.81 20.85
C PHE A 380 18.19 3.66 19.94
N THR A 381 16.89 3.44 19.82
CA THR A 381 16.32 2.45 18.91
C THR A 381 15.59 3.18 17.79
N LEU A 382 16.11 3.02 16.58
CA LEU A 382 15.45 3.44 15.34
C LEU A 382 14.69 2.25 14.79
N SER A 383 13.38 2.38 14.57
CA SER A 383 12.60 1.36 13.86
C SER A 383 11.94 1.94 12.63
N VAL A 384 12.35 1.43 11.47
CA VAL A 384 11.64 1.67 10.21
C VAL A 384 10.44 0.73 10.18
N HIS A 385 9.25 1.28 9.98
CA HIS A 385 8.03 0.54 9.72
C HIS A 385 7.88 0.34 8.21
N ASP A 386 7.24 -0.76 7.79
CA ASP A 386 7.10 -1.17 6.40
C ASP A 386 6.84 0.03 5.47
N ILE A 387 7.76 0.25 4.53
CA ILE A 387 7.68 1.37 3.58
C ILE A 387 7.03 0.83 2.31
N LYS A 388 5.87 1.40 1.97
CA LYS A 388 5.21 1.15 0.69
C LYS A 388 5.46 2.32 -0.24
N PRO A 389 6.15 2.13 -1.37
CA PRO A 389 6.34 3.19 -2.34
C PRO A 389 5.08 3.50 -3.16
N ALA A 390 4.84 4.78 -3.44
CA ALA A 390 3.96 5.25 -4.51
C ALA A 390 4.66 5.20 -5.88
N PHE A 391 5.98 5.34 -5.88
CA PHE A 391 6.87 5.29 -7.04
C PHE A 391 8.24 4.76 -6.60
N ALA A 392 8.89 3.99 -7.47
CA ALA A 392 10.26 3.53 -7.28
C ALA A 392 11.04 3.58 -8.60
N ARG A 393 12.33 3.90 -8.53
CA ARG A 393 13.25 3.94 -9.69
C ARG A 393 14.49 3.07 -9.42
N GLY A 394 14.96 2.38 -10.45
CA GLY A 394 16.18 1.59 -10.44
C GLY A 394 16.03 0.26 -11.18
N TYR A 395 16.83 -0.72 -10.81
CA TYR A 395 16.70 -2.08 -11.31
C TYR A 395 15.52 -2.77 -10.59
N MET A 396 14.49 -3.18 -11.32
CA MET A 396 13.29 -3.83 -10.74
C MET A 396 13.52 -5.29 -10.32
N GLY A 397 14.75 -5.78 -10.41
CA GLY A 397 15.11 -7.16 -10.09
C GLY A 397 14.78 -8.14 -11.20
N GLU A 398 15.19 -9.38 -10.96
CA GLU A 398 14.81 -10.56 -11.74
C GLU A 398 13.91 -11.41 -10.88
N ASP A 399 12.75 -11.74 -11.42
CA ASP A 399 11.82 -12.64 -10.76
C ASP A 399 11.16 -13.57 -11.79
N THR A 400 10.80 -14.76 -11.33
CA THR A 400 10.07 -15.77 -12.10
C THR A 400 8.77 -16.05 -11.38
N ILE A 401 7.69 -15.55 -11.96
CA ILE A 401 6.35 -15.70 -11.43
C ILE A 401 5.68 -16.84 -12.20
N ILE A 402 5.36 -17.92 -11.49
CA ILE A 402 4.61 -19.05 -12.03
C ILE A 402 3.16 -18.91 -11.58
N GLY A 403 2.25 -18.77 -12.54
CA GLY A 403 0.83 -18.60 -12.30
C GLY A 403 0.00 -19.73 -12.88
N ASN A 404 -1.11 -20.05 -12.21
CA ASN A 404 -2.15 -20.93 -12.71
C ASN A 404 -3.49 -20.28 -12.41
N GLU A 405 -4.08 -19.67 -13.44
CA GLU A 405 -5.34 -18.95 -13.33
C GLU A 405 -6.49 -19.80 -13.82
N SER A 406 -7.64 -19.61 -13.20
CA SER A 406 -8.85 -20.34 -13.53
C SER A 406 -10.04 -19.41 -13.56
N THR A 407 -10.73 -19.36 -14.69
CA THR A 407 -11.89 -18.51 -14.89
C THR A 407 -13.12 -19.35 -15.21
N MET A 408 -14.23 -19.04 -14.53
CA MET A 408 -15.55 -19.58 -14.83
C MET A 408 -16.17 -18.88 -16.03
N ILE A 409 -16.83 -19.63 -16.90
CA ILE A 409 -17.48 -19.13 -18.11
C ILE A 409 -18.95 -19.49 -18.06
N ASP A 410 -19.80 -18.47 -18.04
CA ASP A 410 -21.25 -18.66 -18.00
C ASP A 410 -21.91 -18.61 -19.39
N LEU A 411 -21.14 -18.29 -20.43
CA LEU A 411 -21.60 -18.16 -21.83
C LEU A 411 -22.44 -19.37 -22.30
N PHE A 412 -22.07 -20.58 -21.89
CA PHE A 412 -22.71 -21.81 -22.36
C PHE A 412 -23.72 -22.42 -21.36
N ASN A 413 -23.99 -21.80 -20.21
CA ASN A 413 -24.82 -22.39 -19.16
C ASN A 413 -26.25 -22.71 -19.59
N SER A 414 -26.84 -21.89 -20.47
CA SER A 414 -28.17 -22.13 -21.03
C SER A 414 -28.13 -22.73 -22.43
N PHE A 415 -26.94 -22.92 -22.99
CA PHE A 415 -26.79 -23.40 -24.35
C PHE A 415 -27.19 -24.86 -24.42
N GLN A 416 -27.93 -25.23 -25.47
CA GLN A 416 -28.33 -26.61 -25.72
C GLN A 416 -28.01 -26.96 -27.16
N GLY A 417 -27.70 -28.22 -27.39
CA GLY A 417 -27.22 -28.71 -28.67
C GLY A 417 -25.71 -28.68 -28.78
N SER A 418 -25.19 -28.85 -29.99
CA SER A 418 -23.77 -28.79 -30.31
C SER A 418 -23.54 -27.90 -31.51
N PHE A 419 -22.33 -27.37 -31.60
CA PHE A 419 -21.88 -26.61 -32.75
C PHE A 419 -20.46 -27.04 -33.14
N ASP A 420 -20.14 -26.86 -34.42
CA ASP A 420 -18.79 -26.95 -34.99
C ASP A 420 -18.49 -25.59 -35.65
N ILE A 421 -17.36 -24.98 -35.31
CA ILE A 421 -17.03 -23.60 -35.67
C ILE A 421 -16.02 -23.59 -36.83
N GLU A 422 -16.31 -22.83 -37.88
CA GLU A 422 -15.42 -22.77 -39.05
C GLU A 422 -14.06 -22.14 -38.70
N GLN A 423 -14.09 -21.04 -37.94
CA GLN A 423 -12.92 -20.23 -37.59
C GLN A 423 -13.08 -19.57 -36.23
N LEU A 424 -11.98 -19.49 -35.50
CA LEU A 424 -11.92 -18.86 -34.19
C LEU A 424 -10.54 -18.23 -34.01
N GLN A 425 -10.50 -17.04 -33.43
CA GLN A 425 -9.28 -16.38 -33.04
C GLN A 425 -9.32 -16.09 -31.54
N LEU A 426 -8.31 -16.55 -30.82
CA LEU A 426 -8.04 -16.14 -29.47
C LEU A 426 -6.84 -15.18 -29.48
N GLU A 427 -7.00 -14.06 -28.79
CA GLU A 427 -5.99 -13.03 -28.61
C GLU A 427 -5.64 -12.94 -27.12
N LEU A 428 -4.35 -13.18 -26.79
CA LEU A 428 -3.81 -12.90 -25.47
C LEU A 428 -2.99 -11.62 -25.55
N THR A 429 -3.48 -10.55 -24.95
CA THR A 429 -2.82 -9.25 -24.96
C THR A 429 -2.31 -8.93 -23.57
N THR A 430 -1.01 -8.68 -23.45
CA THR A 430 -0.39 -8.19 -22.23
C THR A 430 -0.23 -6.68 -22.28
N GLU A 431 -0.45 -6.01 -21.15
CA GLU A 431 -0.25 -4.58 -21.00
C GLU A 431 0.77 -4.32 -19.88
N ASN A 432 1.92 -3.77 -20.24
CA ASN A 432 3.02 -3.51 -19.31
C ASN A 432 3.15 -2.03 -19.02
N HIS A 433 2.99 -1.67 -17.75
CA HIS A 433 3.27 -0.33 -17.23
C HIS A 433 4.57 -0.26 -16.42
N ILE A 434 5.31 -1.37 -16.33
CA ILE A 434 6.58 -1.42 -15.62
C ILE A 434 7.67 -0.92 -16.56
N GLY A 435 8.58 -0.08 -16.07
CA GLY A 435 9.77 0.35 -16.79
C GLY A 435 10.82 -0.77 -16.94
N ALA A 436 10.41 -2.03 -17.07
CA ALA A 436 11.21 -3.22 -17.17
C ALA A 436 10.62 -4.14 -18.25
N SER A 437 11.47 -4.84 -19.01
CA SER A 437 10.98 -5.84 -19.97
C SER A 437 10.55 -7.09 -19.23
N ALA A 438 9.68 -7.88 -19.84
CA ALA A 438 9.30 -9.20 -19.33
C ALA A 438 9.10 -10.17 -20.49
N HIS A 439 9.28 -11.46 -20.26
CA HIS A 439 8.85 -12.50 -21.19
C HIS A 439 7.79 -13.37 -20.51
N ILE A 440 6.74 -13.73 -21.23
CA ILE A 440 5.73 -14.69 -20.77
C ILE A 440 5.73 -15.92 -21.66
N LYS A 441 5.74 -17.09 -21.04
CA LYS A 441 5.54 -18.37 -21.70
C LYS A 441 4.26 -18.99 -21.18
N ILE A 442 3.34 -19.31 -22.09
CA ILE A 442 2.13 -20.05 -21.76
C ILE A 442 2.49 -21.52 -21.74
N GLU A 443 2.39 -22.14 -20.57
CA GLU A 443 2.70 -23.56 -20.39
C GLU A 443 1.49 -24.44 -20.72
N GLU A 444 0.29 -23.96 -20.40
CA GLU A 444 -0.92 -24.74 -20.55
C GLU A 444 -2.14 -23.83 -20.75
N ILE A 445 -3.02 -24.23 -21.67
CA ILE A 445 -4.40 -23.75 -21.72
C ILE A 445 -5.29 -24.98 -21.74
N SER A 446 -6.31 -25.03 -20.89
CA SER A 446 -7.32 -26.07 -20.93
C SER A 446 -8.71 -25.49 -20.75
N ALA A 447 -9.67 -26.15 -21.38
CA ALA A 447 -11.08 -25.83 -21.25
C ALA A 447 -11.81 -27.08 -20.74
N SER A 448 -12.73 -26.91 -19.81
CA SER A 448 -13.49 -28.02 -19.23
C SER A 448 -14.95 -27.67 -19.02
N ASN A 449 -15.77 -28.72 -19.05
CA ASN A 449 -17.16 -28.68 -18.59
C ASN A 449 -17.40 -29.87 -17.62
N ASN A 450 -18.66 -30.11 -17.25
CA ASN A 450 -19.02 -31.21 -16.33
C ASN A 450 -18.81 -32.63 -16.91
N LEU A 451 -18.53 -32.76 -18.21
CA LEU A 451 -18.45 -34.03 -18.95
C LEU A 451 -17.02 -34.36 -19.42
N GLN A 452 -16.26 -33.35 -19.82
CA GLN A 452 -14.96 -33.51 -20.48
C GLN A 452 -14.04 -32.32 -20.23
N SER A 453 -12.75 -32.54 -20.46
CA SER A 453 -11.68 -31.54 -20.38
C SER A 453 -10.77 -31.71 -21.60
N ILE A 454 -10.49 -30.62 -22.30
CA ILE A 454 -9.59 -30.59 -23.45
C ILE A 454 -8.44 -29.62 -23.16
N HIS A 455 -7.24 -30.08 -23.44
CA HIS A 455 -6.03 -29.26 -23.38
C HIS A 455 -5.71 -28.75 -24.77
N LEU A 456 -5.28 -27.49 -24.83
CA LEU A 456 -4.73 -26.90 -26.03
C LEU A 456 -3.47 -27.67 -26.45
N LYS A 457 -3.35 -27.92 -27.74
CA LYS A 457 -2.20 -28.55 -28.39
C LYS A 457 -1.87 -27.75 -29.64
N GLY A 458 -0.60 -27.54 -29.89
CA GLY A 458 -0.13 -26.87 -31.10
C GLY A 458 1.14 -26.06 -30.87
N THR A 459 1.63 -25.44 -31.93
CA THR A 459 2.88 -24.66 -31.91
C THR A 459 2.71 -23.29 -31.26
N ALA A 460 1.48 -22.87 -30.94
CA ALA A 460 1.22 -21.64 -30.20
C ALA A 460 1.86 -21.64 -28.80
N LEU A 461 1.89 -22.79 -28.11
CA LEU A 461 2.48 -22.95 -26.78
C LEU A 461 4.03 -22.96 -26.79
N ASP A 462 4.65 -23.17 -27.95
CA ASP A 462 6.12 -23.13 -28.09
C ASP A 462 6.65 -21.69 -28.13
N LYS A 463 5.77 -20.69 -28.25
CA LYS A 463 6.16 -19.29 -28.37
C LYS A 463 6.34 -18.65 -27.00
N VAL A 464 7.48 -17.97 -26.84
CA VAL A 464 7.69 -17.01 -25.76
C VAL A 464 7.28 -15.64 -26.28
N LEU A 465 6.39 -14.97 -25.56
CA LEU A 465 5.94 -13.62 -25.88
C LEU A 465 6.84 -12.61 -25.16
N ASN A 466 7.51 -11.77 -25.93
CA ASN A 466 8.35 -10.71 -25.38
C ASN A 466 7.53 -9.45 -25.12
N ILE A 467 7.74 -8.83 -23.96
CA ILE A 467 7.03 -7.64 -23.49
C ILE A 467 8.06 -6.54 -23.27
N ASP A 468 7.96 -5.48 -24.07
CA ASP A 468 8.86 -4.33 -24.00
C ASP A 468 8.61 -3.53 -22.70
N PRO A 469 9.62 -2.80 -22.17
CA PRO A 469 9.43 -1.93 -21.02
C PRO A 469 8.51 -0.75 -21.35
N ALA A 470 7.73 -0.31 -20.37
CA ALA A 470 6.93 0.90 -20.47
C ALA A 470 7.83 2.15 -20.55
N VAL A 471 7.24 3.26 -21.03
CA VAL A 471 7.93 4.55 -21.15
C VAL A 471 7.32 5.55 -20.17
N GLU A 472 8.14 6.27 -19.41
CA GLU A 472 7.63 7.34 -18.54
C GLU A 472 7.08 8.50 -19.37
N ASN A 473 5.93 9.01 -18.95
CA ASN A 473 5.34 10.22 -19.48
C ASN A 473 5.51 11.38 -18.48
N HIS A 474 6.67 12.04 -18.54
CA HIS A 474 7.00 13.17 -17.66
C HIS A 474 6.08 14.40 -17.83
N GLN A 475 5.19 14.41 -18.83
CA GLN A 475 4.29 15.53 -19.12
C GLN A 475 2.91 15.39 -18.47
N SER A 476 2.58 14.23 -17.88
CA SER A 476 1.27 13.97 -17.29
C SER A 476 1.41 13.41 -15.87
N SER A 477 0.84 14.13 -14.89
CA SER A 477 0.72 13.62 -13.52
C SER A 477 -0.44 12.64 -13.34
N VAL A 478 -1.31 12.47 -14.34
CA VAL A 478 -2.50 11.60 -14.28
C VAL A 478 -2.25 10.26 -14.96
N LEU A 479 -1.42 10.26 -16.01
CA LEU A 479 -0.97 9.07 -16.73
C LEU A 479 0.56 9.13 -16.81
N PRO A 480 1.25 8.84 -15.69
CA PRO A 480 2.70 8.99 -15.59
C PRO A 480 3.45 7.96 -16.44
N VAL A 481 2.74 6.97 -16.99
CA VAL A 481 3.30 5.87 -17.78
C VAL A 481 2.54 5.74 -19.09
N GLN A 482 3.28 5.54 -20.17
CA GLN A 482 2.77 5.03 -21.42
C GLN A 482 3.03 3.51 -21.47
N PRO A 483 1.98 2.67 -21.45
CA PRO A 483 2.15 1.22 -21.48
C PRO A 483 2.64 0.72 -22.84
N THR A 484 3.23 -0.47 -22.81
CA THR A 484 3.54 -1.28 -23.99
C THR A 484 2.61 -2.49 -24.05
N TYR A 485 2.32 -2.95 -25.27
CA TYR A 485 1.42 -4.06 -25.52
C TYR A 485 2.13 -5.17 -26.30
N SER A 486 1.87 -6.41 -25.93
CA SER A 486 2.31 -7.58 -26.68
C SER A 486 1.15 -8.55 -26.84
N THR A 487 1.02 -9.13 -28.03
CA THR A 487 -0.14 -9.96 -28.36
C THR A 487 0.27 -11.31 -28.93
N LEU A 488 -0.34 -12.38 -28.42
CA LEU A 488 -0.25 -13.73 -28.95
C LEU A 488 -1.60 -14.14 -29.56
N TYR A 489 -1.58 -14.54 -30.83
CA TYR A 489 -2.75 -15.01 -31.57
C TYR A 489 -2.77 -16.54 -31.68
N LEU A 490 -3.89 -17.14 -31.31
CA LEU A 490 -4.18 -18.57 -31.44
C LEU A 490 -5.39 -18.79 -32.35
N ASN A 491 -5.29 -19.77 -33.25
CA ASN A 491 -6.36 -20.18 -34.15
C ASN A 491 -6.12 -21.63 -34.61
N GLN A 492 -6.98 -22.14 -35.49
CA GLN A 492 -6.91 -23.50 -36.04
C GLN A 492 -5.61 -23.81 -36.82
N SER A 493 -4.85 -22.78 -37.25
CA SER A 493 -3.59 -22.99 -37.98
C SER A 493 -2.41 -23.34 -37.07
N ASN A 494 -2.50 -22.99 -35.78
CA ASN A 494 -1.42 -23.17 -34.81
C ASN A 494 -1.84 -23.87 -33.51
N SER A 495 -3.12 -24.23 -33.38
CA SER A 495 -3.70 -24.90 -32.22
C SER A 495 -5.02 -25.60 -32.54
N ASN A 496 -5.54 -26.40 -31.60
CA ASN A 496 -6.89 -26.99 -31.61
C ASN A 496 -7.91 -26.15 -30.81
N ILE A 497 -7.84 -24.82 -30.91
CA ILE A 497 -8.64 -23.91 -30.06
C ILE A 497 -10.16 -24.03 -30.30
N ASP A 498 -10.57 -24.44 -31.50
CA ASP A 498 -11.94 -24.81 -31.83
C ASP A 498 -12.46 -25.93 -30.92
N GLU A 499 -11.69 -27.02 -30.78
CA GLU A 499 -12.05 -28.14 -29.91
C GLU A 499 -12.32 -27.68 -28.47
N LEU A 500 -11.57 -26.68 -27.96
CA LEU A 500 -11.74 -26.17 -26.59
C LEU A 500 -13.05 -25.40 -26.41
N VAL A 501 -13.55 -24.73 -27.44
CA VAL A 501 -14.79 -23.94 -27.38
C VAL A 501 -16.02 -24.80 -27.69
N GLU A 502 -15.90 -25.76 -28.61
CA GLU A 502 -16.96 -26.68 -29.02
C GLU A 502 -17.44 -27.61 -27.91
N ILE A 503 -16.58 -27.89 -26.91
CA ILE A 503 -17.03 -28.59 -25.70
C ILE A 503 -17.91 -27.75 -24.80
N GLN A 504 -18.17 -26.47 -25.12
CA GLN A 504 -19.01 -25.57 -24.33
C GLN A 504 -18.50 -25.48 -22.88
N PRO A 505 -17.26 -24.97 -22.69
CA PRO A 505 -16.62 -25.00 -21.38
C PRO A 505 -17.35 -24.10 -20.39
N ASN A 506 -17.42 -24.56 -19.13
CA ASN A 506 -17.82 -23.71 -18.00
C ASN A 506 -16.61 -23.18 -17.23
N GLN A 507 -15.39 -23.59 -17.61
CA GLN A 507 -14.15 -23.18 -16.98
C GLN A 507 -13.00 -23.22 -17.99
N ILE A 508 -12.15 -22.19 -17.97
CA ILE A 508 -10.85 -22.16 -18.66
C ILE A 508 -9.75 -22.05 -17.62
N ASN A 509 -8.67 -22.82 -17.79
CA ASN A 509 -7.47 -22.74 -16.97
C ASN A 509 -6.28 -22.36 -17.84
N ILE A 510 -5.42 -21.47 -17.32
CA ILE A 510 -4.21 -21.01 -17.99
C ILE A 510 -3.04 -21.11 -17.02
N GLY A 511 -2.05 -21.90 -17.38
CA GLY A 511 -0.75 -21.97 -16.71
C GLY A 511 0.29 -21.16 -17.47
N TYR A 512 1.02 -20.29 -16.78
CA TYR A 512 2.05 -19.44 -17.38
C TYR A 512 3.28 -19.28 -16.49
N GLU A 513 4.39 -18.96 -17.13
CA GLU A 513 5.64 -18.56 -16.50
C GLU A 513 6.03 -17.17 -17.01
N LEU A 514 6.18 -16.23 -16.08
CA LEU A 514 6.51 -14.84 -16.36
C LEU A 514 7.89 -14.51 -15.79
N PHE A 515 8.76 -13.99 -16.64
CA PHE A 515 10.13 -13.61 -16.30
C PHE A 515 10.30 -12.10 -16.41
N LEU A 516 10.59 -11.42 -15.30
CA LEU A 516 10.89 -9.99 -15.29
C LEU A 516 12.38 -9.73 -15.55
N ASN A 517 12.71 -8.70 -16.33
CA ASN A 517 14.07 -8.32 -16.76
C ASN A 517 14.92 -9.50 -17.30
N PRO A 518 14.42 -10.29 -18.27
CA PRO A 518 15.11 -11.50 -18.73
C PRO A 518 16.51 -11.25 -19.29
N ASP A 519 16.80 -10.04 -19.78
CA ASP A 519 18.10 -9.68 -20.37
C ASP A 519 19.05 -8.94 -19.41
N GLN A 520 18.63 -8.62 -18.18
CA GLN A 520 19.41 -7.89 -17.16
C GLN A 520 19.97 -6.51 -17.58
N ASN A 521 19.46 -5.94 -18.67
CA ASN A 521 20.07 -4.77 -19.30
C ASN A 521 19.48 -3.43 -18.83
N ASN A 522 18.29 -3.42 -18.23
CA ASN A 522 17.61 -2.19 -17.86
C ASN A 522 17.81 -1.85 -16.37
N LYS A 523 18.80 -1.01 -16.08
CA LYS A 523 19.12 -0.56 -14.70
C LYS A 523 18.39 0.70 -14.26
N GLU A 524 17.63 1.33 -15.16
CA GLU A 524 16.90 2.59 -14.89
C GLU A 524 15.39 2.41 -15.07
N GLY A 525 14.88 1.25 -14.67
CA GLY A 525 13.47 0.97 -14.66
C GLY A 525 12.72 1.79 -13.60
N PHE A 526 11.41 1.69 -13.67
CA PHE A 526 10.51 2.38 -12.75
C PHE A 526 9.25 1.56 -12.50
N LEU A 527 8.57 1.87 -11.40
CA LEU A 527 7.30 1.27 -11.05
C LEU A 527 6.43 2.30 -10.33
N TYR A 528 5.16 2.38 -10.71
CA TYR A 528 4.18 3.30 -10.14
C TYR A 528 3.06 2.52 -9.46
N LYS A 529 2.59 3.01 -8.32
CA LYS A 529 1.47 2.41 -7.61
C LYS A 529 0.21 2.38 -8.49
N GLY A 530 -0.48 1.24 -8.49
CA GLY A 530 -1.69 1.01 -9.31
C GLY A 530 -1.40 0.69 -10.77
N HIS A 531 -0.14 0.75 -11.18
CA HIS A 531 0.34 0.39 -12.50
C HIS A 531 1.26 -0.85 -12.38
N GLY A 532 1.12 -1.79 -13.30
CA GLY A 532 1.90 -3.01 -13.28
C GLY A 532 1.77 -3.77 -14.58
N LEU A 533 1.63 -5.09 -14.50
CA LEU A 533 1.53 -5.96 -15.67
C LEU A 533 0.23 -6.74 -15.64
N SER A 534 -0.60 -6.60 -16.66
CA SER A 534 -1.84 -7.35 -16.83
C SER A 534 -1.83 -8.16 -18.11
N ALA A 535 -2.70 -9.17 -18.16
CA ALA A 535 -2.99 -9.91 -19.38
C ALA A 535 -4.49 -10.12 -19.52
N ASP A 536 -4.98 -9.86 -20.73
CA ASP A 536 -6.38 -10.03 -21.12
C ASP A 536 -6.48 -11.09 -22.21
N MET A 537 -7.56 -11.84 -22.18
CA MET A 537 -7.94 -12.80 -23.20
C MET A 537 -9.19 -12.30 -23.94
N GLU A 538 -9.11 -12.28 -25.26
CA GLU A 538 -10.26 -12.08 -26.13
C GLU A 538 -10.45 -13.29 -27.04
N ILE A 539 -11.67 -13.82 -27.10
CA ILE A 539 -12.07 -14.84 -28.07
C ILE A 539 -13.03 -14.20 -29.05
N SER A 540 -12.66 -14.26 -30.32
CA SER A 540 -13.35 -13.66 -31.45
C SER A 540 -13.76 -14.77 -32.42
N MET A 541 -15.07 -14.98 -32.57
CA MET A 541 -15.65 -16.07 -33.35
C MET A 541 -16.70 -15.54 -34.33
N PRO A 542 -16.40 -15.52 -35.65
CA PRO A 542 -17.43 -15.33 -36.66
C PRO A 542 -18.49 -16.44 -36.55
N LEU A 543 -19.78 -16.09 -36.60
CA LEU A 543 -20.85 -17.09 -36.60
C LEU A 543 -20.98 -17.77 -37.96
N SER A 544 -20.01 -18.63 -38.25
CA SER A 544 -20.04 -19.60 -39.34
C SER A 544 -19.92 -20.98 -38.71
N LEU A 545 -21.05 -21.68 -38.60
CA LEU A 545 -21.12 -22.87 -37.76
C LEU A 545 -22.00 -23.97 -38.38
N ILE A 546 -21.73 -25.21 -38.01
CA ILE A 546 -22.67 -26.32 -38.14
C ILE A 546 -23.40 -26.43 -36.80
N ALA A 547 -24.70 -26.17 -36.77
CA ALA A 547 -25.55 -26.25 -35.59
C ALA A 547 -26.31 -27.58 -35.58
N GLN A 548 -26.33 -28.25 -34.43
CA GLN A 548 -27.16 -29.41 -34.19
C GLN A 548 -27.94 -29.22 -32.89
N ASP A 549 -29.26 -29.25 -32.99
CA ASP A 549 -30.20 -29.12 -31.87
C ASP A 549 -30.02 -27.83 -31.04
N ILE A 550 -29.69 -26.70 -31.69
CA ILE A 550 -29.54 -25.41 -31.01
C ILE A 550 -30.89 -24.87 -30.60
N VAL A 551 -31.09 -24.63 -29.30
CA VAL A 551 -32.40 -24.22 -28.77
C VAL A 551 -32.43 -22.74 -28.45
N LEU A 552 -33.39 -22.01 -29.03
CA LEU A 552 -33.78 -20.67 -28.61
C LEU A 552 -35.18 -20.69 -28.00
N ARG A 553 -35.40 -19.89 -26.96
CA ARG A 553 -36.68 -19.79 -26.26
C ARG A 553 -37.12 -18.34 -26.11
N ASP A 554 -38.40 -18.08 -26.34
CA ASP A 554 -39.02 -16.79 -26.01
C ASP A 554 -40.39 -17.03 -25.37
N THR A 555 -40.65 -16.27 -24.31
CA THR A 555 -41.88 -16.38 -23.53
C THR A 555 -42.68 -15.11 -23.65
N THR A 556 -43.92 -15.25 -24.10
CA THR A 556 -44.83 -14.14 -24.36
C THR A 556 -46.10 -14.30 -23.53
N ALA A 557 -46.70 -13.16 -23.17
CA ALA A 557 -47.98 -13.18 -22.47
C ALA A 557 -49.04 -13.82 -23.35
N PHE A 558 -49.84 -14.69 -22.76
CA PHE A 558 -50.97 -15.33 -23.41
C PHE A 558 -52.27 -14.71 -22.90
N GLU A 559 -52.96 -14.01 -23.80
CA GLU A 559 -54.26 -13.43 -23.51
C GLU A 559 -55.33 -14.06 -24.40
N ILE A 560 -56.22 -14.83 -23.79
CA ILE A 560 -57.43 -15.31 -24.46
C ILE A 560 -58.64 -14.67 -23.78
N ASN A 561 -59.33 -13.81 -24.52
CA ASN A 561 -60.53 -13.14 -24.03
C ASN A 561 -61.76 -13.87 -24.60
N MET A 562 -62.03 -15.06 -24.07
CA MET A 562 -63.12 -15.92 -24.55
C MET A 562 -64.11 -16.23 -23.43
N SER A 563 -65.39 -16.00 -23.73
CA SER A 563 -66.50 -16.09 -22.76
C SER A 563 -67.23 -17.43 -22.76
N GLN A 564 -66.80 -18.42 -23.56
CA GLN A 564 -67.47 -19.73 -23.67
C GLN A 564 -66.48 -20.88 -23.91
N GLU A 565 -66.87 -22.08 -23.45
CA GLU A 565 -66.10 -23.33 -23.46
C GLU A 565 -65.65 -23.75 -24.87
N LEU A 566 -64.34 -23.99 -25.03
CA LEU A 566 -63.71 -24.47 -26.26
C LEU A 566 -63.87 -25.99 -26.37
N ASN A 567 -64.85 -26.44 -27.16
CA ASN A 567 -65.09 -27.89 -27.30
C ASN A 567 -64.15 -28.58 -28.31
N GLU A 568 -63.59 -27.87 -29.30
CA GLU A 568 -62.57 -28.36 -30.23
C GLU A 568 -61.74 -27.18 -30.76
N SER A 569 -60.69 -26.77 -30.05
CA SER A 569 -59.78 -25.70 -30.50
C SER A 569 -58.49 -26.30 -31.03
N THR A 570 -58.07 -25.93 -32.25
CA THR A 570 -56.68 -26.09 -32.69
C THR A 570 -55.97 -24.75 -32.60
N PHE A 571 -54.68 -24.78 -32.32
CA PHE A 571 -53.82 -23.62 -32.52
C PHE A 571 -53.06 -23.78 -33.81
N THR A 572 -53.12 -22.77 -34.66
CA THR A 572 -52.24 -22.67 -35.82
C THR A 572 -51.11 -21.73 -35.47
N LEU A 573 -49.88 -22.20 -35.58
CA LEU A 573 -48.68 -21.40 -35.52
C LEU A 573 -48.21 -21.12 -36.96
N LEU A 574 -48.20 -19.84 -37.31
CA LEU A 574 -47.54 -19.36 -38.52
C LEU A 574 -46.08 -19.04 -38.17
N VAL A 575 -45.16 -19.65 -38.91
CA VAL A 575 -43.72 -19.49 -38.74
C VAL A 575 -43.14 -18.85 -39.98
N GLU A 576 -42.42 -17.75 -39.83
CA GLU A 576 -41.62 -17.13 -40.89
C GLU A 576 -40.14 -17.31 -40.52
N ASN A 577 -39.48 -18.31 -41.10
CA ASN A 577 -38.08 -18.63 -40.84
C ASN A 577 -37.16 -17.82 -41.76
N GLY A 578 -36.49 -16.82 -41.20
CA GLY A 578 -35.45 -16.05 -41.87
C GLY A 578 -34.04 -16.60 -41.69
N PHE A 579 -33.85 -17.69 -40.94
CA PHE A 579 -32.54 -18.32 -40.78
C PHE A 579 -32.25 -19.32 -41.91
N PRO A 580 -30.98 -19.45 -42.34
CA PRO A 580 -30.53 -20.52 -43.23
C PRO A 580 -30.33 -21.85 -42.47
N LEU A 581 -31.18 -22.11 -41.47
CA LEU A 581 -31.18 -23.30 -40.63
C LEU A 581 -32.59 -23.88 -40.64
N SER A 582 -32.72 -25.19 -40.67
CA SER A 582 -34.02 -25.84 -40.46
C SER A 582 -34.41 -25.72 -38.99
N ALA A 583 -35.70 -25.70 -38.70
CA ALA A 583 -36.19 -25.52 -37.34
C ALA A 583 -37.33 -26.48 -37.00
N ASN A 584 -37.46 -26.81 -35.72
CA ASN A 584 -38.65 -27.43 -35.15
C ASN A 584 -39.16 -26.53 -34.03
N VAL A 585 -40.47 -26.35 -33.92
CA VAL A 585 -41.07 -25.49 -32.88
C VAL A 585 -41.93 -26.32 -31.95
N LYS A 586 -41.65 -26.19 -30.66
CA LYS A 586 -42.44 -26.75 -29.57
C LYS A 586 -43.13 -25.61 -28.82
N LEU A 587 -44.43 -25.77 -28.57
CA LEU A 587 -45.23 -24.83 -27.80
C LEU A 587 -45.34 -25.29 -26.36
N GLN A 588 -45.05 -24.41 -25.40
CA GLN A 588 -45.20 -24.68 -23.97
C GLN A 588 -46.20 -23.70 -23.36
N LEU A 589 -47.25 -24.22 -22.73
CA LEU A 589 -48.24 -23.42 -22.01
C LEU A 589 -47.82 -23.32 -20.55
N LEU A 590 -47.76 -22.11 -20.02
CA LEU A 590 -47.25 -21.82 -18.68
C LEU A 590 -48.30 -21.05 -17.85
N ASP A 591 -48.31 -21.29 -16.54
CA ASP A 591 -49.15 -20.55 -15.60
C ASP A 591 -48.59 -19.16 -15.24
N GLU A 592 -49.20 -18.50 -14.25
CA GLU A 592 -48.77 -17.19 -13.74
C GLU A 592 -47.39 -17.22 -13.05
N ASN A 593 -46.95 -18.38 -12.56
CA ASN A 593 -45.67 -18.58 -11.89
C ASN A 593 -44.61 -19.17 -12.85
N LEU A 594 -44.87 -19.17 -14.17
CA LEU A 594 -44.04 -19.78 -15.21
C LEU A 594 -43.85 -21.29 -15.07
N LEU A 595 -44.75 -21.98 -14.36
CA LEU A 595 -44.74 -23.42 -14.27
C LEU A 595 -45.42 -24.02 -15.51
N LEU A 596 -44.83 -25.10 -16.03
CA LEU A 596 -45.33 -25.82 -17.20
C LEU A 596 -46.68 -26.47 -16.91
N LEU A 597 -47.71 -26.06 -17.66
CA LEU A 597 -49.05 -26.66 -17.65
C LEU A 597 -49.18 -27.76 -18.68
N ASP A 598 -48.75 -27.49 -19.92
CA ASP A 598 -48.80 -28.44 -21.02
C ASP A 598 -47.73 -28.13 -22.08
N SER A 599 -47.38 -29.11 -22.92
CA SER A 599 -46.47 -28.92 -24.03
C SER A 599 -46.95 -29.65 -25.29
N LEU A 600 -47.03 -28.90 -26.38
CA LEU A 600 -47.44 -29.38 -27.69
C LEU A 600 -46.21 -29.45 -28.59
N ASN A 601 -46.02 -30.60 -29.20
CA ASN A 601 -44.92 -30.85 -30.13
C ASN A 601 -45.47 -31.56 -31.36
N GLU A 602 -45.26 -30.97 -32.52
CA GLU A 602 -45.58 -31.57 -33.81
C GLU A 602 -44.28 -31.77 -34.57
N ASN A 603 -44.14 -32.91 -35.26
CA ASN A 603 -42.92 -33.23 -36.03
C ASN A 603 -42.89 -32.50 -37.39
N THR A 604 -43.31 -31.24 -37.41
CA THR A 604 -43.27 -30.40 -38.62
C THR A 604 -41.92 -29.70 -38.69
N ILE A 605 -41.11 -30.10 -39.66
CA ILE A 605 -39.85 -29.43 -39.97
C ILE A 605 -40.17 -28.13 -40.70
N ILE A 606 -39.68 -27.02 -40.16
CA ILE A 606 -39.65 -25.72 -40.81
C ILE A 606 -38.37 -25.68 -41.64
N GLU A 607 -38.53 -25.57 -42.96
CA GLU A 607 -37.41 -25.59 -43.89
C GLU A 607 -36.49 -24.37 -43.70
N ALA A 608 -35.20 -24.57 -44.02
CA ALA A 608 -34.20 -23.51 -43.99
C ALA A 608 -34.45 -22.47 -45.09
N ALA A 609 -34.19 -21.20 -44.81
CA ALA A 609 -34.26 -20.16 -45.81
C ALA A 609 -33.14 -20.29 -46.85
N SER A 610 -33.48 -20.15 -48.13
CA SER A 610 -32.51 -20.32 -49.22
C SER A 610 -31.48 -19.19 -49.29
N ILE A 611 -30.20 -19.57 -49.31
CA ILE A 611 -29.06 -18.67 -49.46
C ILE A 611 -28.93 -18.24 -50.93
N GLY A 612 -28.91 -16.93 -51.19
CA GLY A 612 -28.71 -16.33 -52.51
C GLY A 612 -27.25 -16.24 -52.93
N GLU A 613 -26.99 -15.76 -54.15
CA GLU A 613 -25.63 -15.66 -54.73
C GLU A 613 -24.67 -14.75 -53.93
N ASN A 614 -25.21 -13.85 -53.10
CA ASN A 614 -24.45 -12.97 -52.21
C ASN A 614 -24.08 -13.63 -50.87
N GLY A 615 -24.41 -14.91 -50.66
CA GLY A 615 -24.16 -15.63 -49.42
C GLY A 615 -25.11 -15.25 -48.27
N ARG A 616 -26.21 -14.54 -48.54
CA ARG A 616 -27.25 -14.19 -47.56
C ARG A 616 -28.57 -14.85 -47.90
N VAL A 617 -29.43 -15.00 -46.89
CA VAL A 617 -30.83 -15.40 -47.10
C VAL A 617 -31.52 -14.41 -48.03
N SER A 618 -32.21 -14.95 -49.03
CA SER A 618 -32.89 -14.15 -50.05
C SER A 618 -34.34 -13.83 -49.68
N ASN A 619 -35.09 -14.83 -49.20
CA ASN A 619 -36.46 -14.70 -48.71
C ASN A 619 -36.68 -15.66 -47.52
N PRO A 620 -37.40 -15.24 -46.47
CA PRO A 620 -37.84 -16.15 -45.42
C PRO A 620 -38.76 -17.25 -45.97
N VAL A 621 -38.79 -18.39 -45.28
CA VAL A 621 -39.69 -19.51 -45.59
C VAL A 621 -40.86 -19.50 -44.60
N GLU A 622 -42.08 -19.50 -45.15
CA GLU A 622 -43.31 -19.60 -44.36
C GLU A 622 -43.69 -21.06 -44.12
N SER A 623 -44.14 -21.38 -42.91
CA SER A 623 -44.61 -22.71 -42.53
C SER A 623 -45.81 -22.59 -41.59
N GLU A 624 -46.72 -23.56 -41.66
CA GLU A 624 -47.90 -23.64 -40.81
C GLU A 624 -47.84 -24.92 -39.98
N ILE A 625 -47.97 -24.78 -38.66
CA ILE A 625 -48.02 -25.90 -37.72
C ILE A 625 -49.37 -25.87 -37.00
N VAL A 626 -50.11 -26.98 -37.07
CA VAL A 626 -51.43 -27.09 -36.42
C VAL A 626 -51.31 -27.99 -35.19
N PHE A 627 -51.37 -27.37 -34.01
CA PHE A 627 -51.39 -28.07 -32.74
C PHE A 627 -52.83 -28.46 -32.37
N SER A 628 -53.04 -29.76 -32.12
CA SER A 628 -54.34 -30.30 -31.71
C SER A 628 -54.36 -30.62 -30.21
N PHE A 629 -55.45 -30.29 -29.53
CA PHE A 629 -55.62 -30.55 -28.10
C PHE A 629 -56.47 -31.79 -27.86
N ASN A 630 -55.96 -32.71 -27.04
CA ASN A 630 -56.73 -33.90 -26.64
C ASN A 630 -57.78 -33.60 -25.56
N ASN A 631 -57.54 -32.59 -24.70
CA ASN A 631 -58.50 -32.06 -23.73
C ASN A 631 -58.13 -30.62 -23.35
N ALA A 632 -58.90 -29.64 -23.83
CA ALA A 632 -58.67 -28.22 -23.59
C ALA A 632 -59.35 -27.67 -22.31
N ASN A 633 -60.17 -28.47 -21.62
CA ASN A 633 -61.03 -27.97 -20.55
C ASN A 633 -60.23 -27.45 -19.35
N GLY A 634 -60.40 -26.15 -19.06
CA GLY A 634 -59.74 -25.46 -17.95
C GLY A 634 -58.25 -25.17 -18.14
N LEU A 635 -57.62 -25.67 -19.21
CA LEU A 635 -56.19 -25.46 -19.47
C LEU A 635 -55.90 -23.98 -19.73
N PHE A 636 -56.65 -23.37 -20.65
CA PHE A 636 -56.44 -21.98 -21.04
C PHE A 636 -56.82 -20.95 -19.97
N ASP A 637 -57.67 -21.32 -19.01
CA ASP A 637 -58.02 -20.44 -17.88
C ASP A 637 -56.82 -20.17 -16.96
N HIS A 638 -55.92 -21.17 -16.87
CA HIS A 638 -54.71 -21.12 -16.05
C HIS A 638 -53.47 -20.73 -16.85
N THR A 639 -53.47 -20.89 -18.18
CA THR A 639 -52.38 -20.40 -19.02
C THR A 639 -52.32 -18.88 -18.99
N LYS A 640 -51.16 -18.34 -18.63
CA LYS A 640 -50.87 -16.89 -18.66
C LYS A 640 -49.70 -16.55 -19.56
N ASN A 641 -48.84 -17.50 -19.85
CA ASN A 641 -47.70 -17.31 -20.74
C ASN A 641 -47.57 -18.48 -21.71
N ILE A 642 -47.03 -18.19 -22.89
CA ILE A 642 -46.62 -19.18 -23.88
C ILE A 642 -45.13 -19.04 -24.13
N CYS A 643 -44.41 -20.14 -23.96
CA CYS A 643 -43.02 -20.27 -24.35
C CYS A 643 -42.93 -20.99 -25.71
N PHE A 644 -42.32 -20.33 -26.68
CA PHE A 644 -41.91 -20.93 -27.93
C PHE A 644 -40.48 -21.45 -27.78
N GLU A 645 -40.30 -22.76 -27.92
CA GLU A 645 -38.99 -23.42 -27.94
C GLU A 645 -38.69 -23.81 -29.39
N VAL A 646 -37.67 -23.20 -29.98
CA VAL A 646 -37.26 -23.41 -31.37
C VAL A 646 -35.91 -24.11 -31.40
N THR A 647 -35.87 -25.28 -32.02
CA THR A 647 -34.65 -26.09 -32.18
C THR A 647 -34.15 -25.99 -33.61
N PHE A 648 -32.96 -25.43 -33.80
CA PHE A 648 -32.33 -25.20 -35.10
C PHE A 648 -31.30 -26.28 -35.45
N ASN A 649 -31.25 -26.63 -36.73
CA ASN A 649 -30.28 -27.56 -37.30
C ASN A 649 -29.73 -27.03 -38.63
N THR A 650 -28.45 -27.28 -38.88
CA THR A 650 -27.78 -26.99 -40.16
C THR A 650 -28.11 -28.08 -41.18
N GLU A 651 -28.57 -27.68 -42.37
CA GLU A 651 -28.88 -28.57 -43.49
C GLU A 651 -28.26 -28.03 -44.78
N PRO A 652 -27.35 -28.78 -45.46
CA PRO A 652 -26.81 -30.07 -45.06
C PRO A 652 -25.84 -29.97 -43.88
N ASN A 653 -25.79 -31.02 -43.05
CA ASN A 653 -25.06 -31.07 -41.77
C ASN A 653 -23.52 -31.17 -41.89
N ASP A 654 -22.95 -30.96 -43.07
CA ASP A 654 -21.51 -31.03 -43.35
C ASP A 654 -20.93 -29.69 -43.84
N GLN A 655 -21.71 -28.61 -43.80
CA GLN A 655 -21.30 -27.28 -44.27
C GLN A 655 -21.51 -26.21 -43.21
N HIS A 656 -20.46 -25.43 -42.96
CA HIS A 656 -20.53 -24.25 -42.11
C HIS A 656 -21.42 -23.19 -42.75
N ILE A 657 -22.44 -22.72 -42.01
CA ILE A 657 -23.38 -21.72 -42.48
C ILE A 657 -23.17 -20.42 -41.71
N ARG A 658 -23.07 -19.31 -42.45
CA ARG A 658 -22.93 -17.96 -41.88
C ARG A 658 -24.27 -17.41 -41.41
N ILE A 659 -24.30 -16.94 -40.18
CA ILE A 659 -25.45 -16.29 -39.54
C ILE A 659 -25.21 -14.78 -39.48
N PHE A 660 -26.22 -14.03 -39.88
CA PHE A 660 -26.18 -12.57 -39.93
C PHE A 660 -27.17 -11.99 -38.91
N SER A 661 -26.91 -10.77 -38.43
CA SER A 661 -27.69 -10.12 -37.37
C SER A 661 -29.12 -9.76 -37.75
N ASP A 662 -29.41 -9.65 -39.05
CA ASP A 662 -30.74 -9.38 -39.59
C ASP A 662 -31.63 -10.63 -39.70
N TYR A 663 -31.11 -11.82 -39.38
CA TYR A 663 -31.89 -13.05 -39.39
C TYR A 663 -32.75 -13.19 -38.14
N LEU A 664 -34.00 -13.59 -38.38
CA LEU A 664 -35.04 -13.71 -37.37
C LEU A 664 -36.00 -14.83 -37.75
N ILE A 665 -36.59 -15.48 -36.75
CA ILE A 665 -37.76 -16.34 -36.93
C ILE A 665 -38.95 -15.68 -36.25
N LYS A 666 -40.01 -15.41 -37.01
CA LYS A 666 -41.26 -14.87 -36.43
C LYS A 666 -42.23 -16.01 -36.20
N LEU A 667 -42.91 -15.93 -35.07
CA LEU A 667 -43.84 -16.92 -34.58
C LEU A 667 -45.15 -16.20 -34.26
N THR A 668 -46.21 -16.52 -35.00
CA THR A 668 -47.54 -15.95 -34.81
C THR A 668 -48.52 -17.07 -34.49
N LEU A 669 -48.98 -17.12 -33.24
CA LEU A 669 -49.94 -18.12 -32.79
C LEU A 669 -51.38 -17.60 -32.97
N ILE A 670 -52.22 -18.40 -33.62
CA ILE A 670 -53.61 -18.07 -33.93
C ILE A 670 -54.52 -19.18 -33.38
N ALA A 671 -55.60 -18.79 -32.71
CA ALA A 671 -56.69 -19.71 -32.38
C ALA A 671 -57.63 -19.84 -33.58
N ASN A 672 -57.88 -21.08 -34.02
CA ASN A 672 -58.93 -21.38 -34.98
C ASN A 672 -60.14 -21.96 -34.22
N HIS A 673 -61.27 -21.27 -34.30
CA HIS A 673 -62.51 -21.72 -33.66
C HIS A 673 -63.64 -21.90 -34.67
N THR A 674 -64.21 -23.11 -34.71
CA THR A 674 -65.44 -23.42 -35.45
C THR A 674 -66.62 -23.47 -34.49
N GLN A 675 -67.49 -22.46 -34.55
CA GLN A 675 -68.74 -22.46 -33.77
C GLN A 675 -69.91 -22.94 -34.62
N ASN A 676 -70.66 -23.93 -34.16
CA ASN A 676 -71.99 -24.22 -34.68
C ASN A 676 -73.02 -23.44 -33.83
N ILE A 677 -73.58 -22.38 -34.40
CA ILE A 677 -74.64 -21.61 -33.74
C ILE A 677 -75.98 -22.25 -34.09
N ASN A 678 -76.63 -22.91 -33.13
CA ASN A 678 -77.99 -23.42 -33.25
C ASN A 678 -78.94 -22.45 -32.52
N HIS A 679 -80.02 -22.02 -33.19
CA HIS A 679 -80.83 -20.87 -32.76
C HIS A 679 -82.25 -21.18 -32.35
#